data_AF-A0A519KM75-F1
#
_entry.id   AF-A0A519KM75-F1
#
_cell.length_a   1.000
_cell.length_b   1.000
_cell.length_c   1.000
_cell.angle_alpha   90.00
_cell.angle_beta   90.00
_cell.angle_gamma   90.00
#
_symmetry.space_group_name_H-M   'P 1'
#
loop_
_entity.id
_entity.type
_entity.pdbx_description
1 polymer ?
#
loop_
_entity_poly.entity_id
_entity_poly.type
_entity_poly.pdbx_seq_one_letter_code
_entity_poly.pdbx_strand_id
1 'polypeptide(L)'
;MSFLNTVLKSFLGDKNAKDLKEVKKVVTKVKSVEAGIQSLSDDGLRGKTAEFKEKIKSATANFTSQIEQTKEQIKDSTNVDEKEALFTKIEALKKESYDVEEKVLAEILPEAFALVKETSRRLAQNGEIRVTATDRDRELAATKDFVVLEGETAVWKNKWDAAGTPVVWDMVHYDTQFIGGVVLHEGKIAEMATGEGKTLVGTLPIYLNALPGRGVHVVTVNDYLAKRDSAWMGPLYEFHGMNIDCIDLHQPNSDARRKAYQASITYGTNNEFGFDYLRDNMVTSPTELVQGELNFAIVDEVDSVLIDDARTPLIISGPVPQGDRQEFDVLKPSIDRIVEVQKKTVSGLFNEAKKLIAAGKTKEGGFKLLQAYRGLPKNRQLIKFLSESGNRALLQKVEGQYMADNNRDMPIVDKDLYFVIDEKNNQIDLTDKGVEYMSAGNEDQQFFVLTDIGTEIADIEKKNLSKEEEFAAKEELYRDFSIKSERIHTLNQLLKAYTLFEKDDEYVVIDGEVKIVDEQTGRIMEGRRYSDGLHQAIEAKENVKIEAATQTFATVTLQNYFRMYNKLAGMTGTAETEAGEFWQIYKLDVVVIPTNRPIQRDDRQDLVFKTNREKYNAVIEEIEKLVEAGRPILVGTTSVEISQLLSKALSLRKIPHNVLNAKLHKKEAEIVAEAGGAGVVTIATNMAGRGTDIKLKGEVKANGGLAIIGTERHDSRRVDRQLRGRAGRQGDPGSSQFYVSLEDNLMRLFGSERIAKMMDRMGHKDGEVIQHSMISKSIERAQKKVEENNFGVRKRLLEYDDVMNKQRDVIYKRRKNALFGDHLKYDIVNMIYDTSAAIVSQAKASGNYKDFEFDIIKYFTMESPVSESEFSSTQIPALTDIVFKAAKEDYDLRLNLLKEKAFPIIENVFLNQGSMFKMIQVPFTDGTKTMTIVTDLKQAYDTKCDSLITDFEKNISLSIIDENWKTHLREMDDLRRSSQGAVYEQKDPLVIYKQESFFLFSEMVEKVNKEIVSFLY
;
A
#
# COMPACT_ATOMS: atom_id res chain seq x y z
N MET A 1 -20.15 -26.81 14.77
CA MET A 1 -18.82 -26.19 14.58
C MET A 1 -17.77 -26.71 15.57
N SER A 2 -17.99 -26.68 16.89
CA SER A 2 -16.98 -27.20 17.87
C SER A 2 -16.69 -28.70 17.71
N PHE A 3 -17.71 -29.57 17.70
CA PHE A 3 -17.51 -31.02 17.57
C PHE A 3 -16.89 -31.44 16.22
N LEU A 4 -17.34 -30.85 15.11
CA LEU A 4 -16.79 -31.08 13.77
C LEU A 4 -15.32 -30.64 13.65
N ASN A 5 -14.93 -29.52 14.26
CA ASN A 5 -13.53 -29.08 14.30
C ASN A 5 -12.66 -29.99 15.18
N THR A 6 -13.19 -30.49 16.30
CA THR A 6 -12.48 -31.46 17.15
C THR A 6 -12.29 -32.79 16.43
N VAL A 7 -13.30 -33.25 15.68
CA VAL A 7 -13.24 -34.47 14.86
C VAL A 7 -12.32 -34.29 13.65
N LEU A 8 -12.38 -33.16 12.94
CA LEU A 8 -11.44 -32.84 11.85
C LEU A 8 -9.99 -32.73 12.34
N LYS A 9 -9.74 -32.09 13.49
CA LYS A 9 -8.41 -32.06 14.13
C LYS A 9 -7.93 -33.45 14.55
N SER A 10 -8.81 -34.33 15.00
CA SER A 10 -8.43 -35.71 15.36
C SER A 10 -8.21 -36.61 14.14
N PHE A 11 -8.86 -36.34 13.00
CA PHE A 11 -8.75 -37.14 11.77
C PHE A 11 -7.60 -36.70 10.85
N LEU A 12 -7.32 -35.38 10.76
CA LEU A 12 -6.28 -34.80 9.90
C LEU A 12 -4.99 -34.46 10.65
N GLY A 13 -4.99 -34.53 11.98
CA GLY A 13 -3.90 -34.05 12.84
C GLY A 13 -3.90 -32.53 13.00
N ASP A 14 -3.25 -32.04 14.06
CA ASP A 14 -3.05 -30.60 14.27
C ASP A 14 -1.86 -30.13 13.41
N LYS A 15 -2.14 -29.38 12.32
CA LYS A 15 -1.13 -28.82 11.42
C LYS A 15 -0.04 -28.08 12.19
N ASN A 16 -0.43 -27.25 13.16
CA ASN A 16 0.53 -26.48 13.95
C ASN A 16 1.42 -27.41 14.81
N ALA A 17 0.87 -28.49 15.35
CA ALA A 17 1.68 -29.47 16.09
C ALA A 17 2.68 -30.20 15.19
N LYS A 18 2.31 -30.47 13.92
CA LYS A 18 3.22 -31.06 12.92
C LYS A 18 4.33 -30.08 12.55
N ASP A 19 4.00 -28.82 12.27
CA ASP A 19 4.97 -27.78 11.92
C ASP A 19 5.96 -27.56 13.06
N LEU A 20 5.47 -27.45 14.30
CA LEU A 20 6.32 -27.34 15.50
C LEU A 20 7.21 -28.57 15.71
N LYS A 21 6.77 -29.77 15.32
CA LYS A 21 7.59 -30.99 15.43
C LYS A 21 8.79 -30.95 14.48
N GLU A 22 8.61 -30.47 13.26
CA GLU A 22 9.71 -30.33 12.30
C GLU A 22 10.69 -29.23 12.74
N VAL A 23 10.18 -28.06 13.13
CA VAL A 23 11.02 -26.95 13.62
C VAL A 23 11.81 -27.36 14.87
N LYS A 24 11.22 -28.12 15.80
CA LYS A 24 11.93 -28.62 16.99
C LYS A 24 13.13 -29.49 16.66
N LYS A 25 13.14 -30.22 15.53
CA LYS A 25 14.32 -30.99 15.10
C LYS A 25 15.48 -30.05 14.78
N VAL A 26 15.20 -28.93 14.11
CA VAL A 26 16.20 -27.90 13.79
C VAL A 26 16.70 -27.23 15.06
N VAL A 27 15.81 -26.85 15.99
CA VAL A 27 16.22 -26.28 17.29
C VAL A 27 17.09 -27.25 18.10
N THR A 28 16.82 -28.56 18.01
CA THR A 28 17.68 -29.57 18.65
C THR A 28 19.09 -29.58 18.05
N LYS A 29 19.22 -29.38 16.73
CA LYS A 29 20.53 -29.24 16.08
C LYS A 29 21.25 -27.96 16.50
N VAL A 30 20.55 -26.82 16.58
CA VAL A 30 21.12 -25.55 17.10
C VAL A 30 21.74 -25.79 18.47
N LYS A 31 20.99 -26.43 19.39
CA LYS A 31 21.49 -26.75 20.73
C LYS A 31 22.71 -27.66 20.74
N SER A 32 22.78 -28.61 19.81
CA SER A 32 23.92 -29.54 19.75
C SER A 32 25.24 -28.86 19.37
N VAL A 33 25.19 -27.73 18.66
CA VAL A 33 26.39 -26.98 18.25
C VAL A 33 26.73 -25.81 19.18
N GLU A 34 25.83 -25.43 20.11
CA GLU A 34 26.05 -24.31 21.04
C GLU A 34 27.35 -24.44 21.85
N ALA A 35 27.65 -25.63 22.37
CA ALA A 35 28.87 -25.85 23.16
C ALA A 35 30.15 -25.60 22.36
N GLY A 36 30.14 -25.95 21.06
CA GLY A 36 31.25 -25.67 20.16
C GLY A 36 31.44 -24.17 19.93
N ILE A 37 30.35 -23.45 19.66
CA ILE A 37 30.38 -21.99 19.46
C ILE A 37 30.78 -21.25 20.75
N GLN A 38 30.29 -21.68 21.90
CA GLN A 38 30.65 -21.10 23.21
C GLN A 38 32.15 -21.19 23.52
N SER A 39 32.83 -22.22 23.02
CA SER A 39 34.27 -22.43 23.24
C SER A 39 35.18 -21.51 22.42
N LEU A 40 34.63 -20.79 21.43
CA LEU A 40 35.40 -19.89 20.58
C LEU A 40 35.90 -18.66 21.34
N SER A 41 37.08 -18.15 20.98
CA SER A 41 37.53 -16.82 21.39
C SER A 41 36.63 -15.73 20.77
N ASP A 42 36.70 -14.49 21.27
CA ASP A 42 35.95 -13.37 20.68
C ASP A 42 36.30 -13.16 19.20
N ASP A 43 37.60 -13.27 18.84
CA ASP A 43 38.04 -13.24 17.44
C ASP A 43 37.54 -14.46 16.65
N GLY A 44 37.53 -15.66 17.25
CA GLY A 44 36.99 -16.86 16.61
C GLY A 44 35.48 -16.77 16.36
N LEU A 45 34.75 -16.13 17.27
CA LEU A 45 33.32 -15.86 17.12
C LEU A 45 33.07 -14.95 15.91
N ARG A 46 33.80 -13.84 15.81
CA ARG A 46 33.72 -12.93 14.67
C ARG A 46 34.18 -13.59 13.35
N GLY A 47 35.20 -14.45 13.40
CA GLY A 47 35.75 -15.15 12.23
C GLY A 47 34.77 -16.12 11.56
N LYS A 48 33.77 -16.64 12.29
CA LYS A 48 32.80 -17.61 11.75
C LYS A 48 31.98 -17.08 10.57
N THR A 49 31.70 -15.78 10.52
CA THR A 49 30.97 -15.18 9.39
C THR A 49 31.73 -15.32 8.07
N ALA A 50 33.06 -15.20 8.09
CA ALA A 50 33.88 -15.39 6.89
C ALA A 50 33.82 -16.85 6.40
N GLU A 51 33.84 -17.82 7.32
CA GLU A 51 33.69 -19.24 6.99
C GLU A 51 32.34 -19.53 6.32
N PHE A 52 31.25 -18.94 6.84
CA PHE A 52 29.92 -19.10 6.25
C PHE A 52 29.83 -18.51 4.85
N LYS A 53 30.36 -17.29 4.65
CA LYS A 53 30.41 -16.63 3.32
C LYS A 53 31.22 -17.44 2.32
N GLU A 54 32.36 -18.00 2.74
CA GLU A 54 33.20 -18.83 1.88
C GLU A 54 32.53 -20.15 1.51
N LYS A 55 31.78 -20.77 2.44
CA LYS A 55 30.98 -21.97 2.16
C LYS A 55 29.91 -21.70 1.10
N ILE A 56 29.21 -20.57 1.19
CA ILE A 56 28.22 -20.14 0.20
C ILE A 56 28.88 -19.89 -1.16
N LYS A 57 29.96 -19.09 -1.18
CA LYS A 57 30.73 -18.77 -2.39
C LYS A 57 31.26 -20.01 -3.08
N SER A 58 31.78 -20.97 -2.32
CA SER A 58 32.28 -22.24 -2.86
C SER A 58 31.16 -23.06 -3.52
N ALA A 59 29.96 -23.06 -2.93
CA ALA A 59 28.81 -23.77 -3.47
C ALA A 59 28.26 -23.13 -4.75
N THR A 60 28.37 -21.81 -4.91
CA THR A 60 27.85 -21.06 -6.06
C THR A 60 28.89 -20.77 -7.14
N ALA A 61 30.18 -21.03 -6.89
CA ALA A 61 31.28 -20.67 -7.78
C ALA A 61 31.10 -21.10 -9.24
N ASN A 62 30.59 -22.32 -9.48
CA ASN A 62 30.33 -22.82 -10.83
C ASN A 62 29.27 -21.97 -11.56
N PHE A 63 28.16 -21.65 -10.89
CA PHE A 63 27.10 -20.81 -11.46
C PHE A 63 27.61 -19.40 -11.73
N THR A 64 28.35 -18.81 -10.79
CA THR A 64 28.96 -17.48 -10.98
C THR A 64 29.89 -17.47 -12.19
N SER A 65 30.75 -18.48 -12.33
CA SER A 65 31.66 -18.60 -13.48
C SER A 65 30.89 -18.75 -14.80
N GLN A 66 29.82 -19.55 -14.83
CA GLN A 66 29.00 -19.71 -16.03
C GLN A 66 28.25 -18.43 -16.40
N ILE A 67 27.76 -17.69 -15.40
CA ILE A 67 27.07 -16.41 -15.60
C ILE A 67 28.05 -15.39 -16.19
N GLU A 68 29.26 -15.24 -15.64
CA GLU A 68 30.26 -14.31 -16.16
C GLU A 68 30.72 -14.69 -17.58
N GLN A 69 30.97 -15.97 -17.85
CA GLN A 69 31.27 -16.44 -19.21
C GLN A 69 30.11 -16.16 -20.19
N THR A 70 28.86 -16.36 -19.76
CA THR A 70 27.70 -16.08 -20.62
C THR A 70 27.55 -14.57 -20.86
N LYS A 71 27.87 -13.72 -19.88
CA LYS A 71 27.90 -12.25 -20.06
C LYS A 71 28.99 -11.81 -21.05
N GLU A 72 30.16 -12.45 -21.03
CA GLU A 72 31.22 -12.18 -22.02
C GLU A 72 30.76 -12.58 -23.43
N GLN A 73 30.12 -13.74 -23.59
CA GLN A 73 29.54 -14.17 -24.87
C GLN A 73 28.50 -13.18 -25.42
N ILE A 74 27.70 -12.56 -24.55
CA ILE A 74 26.71 -11.54 -24.94
C ILE A 74 27.39 -10.26 -25.46
N LYS A 75 28.53 -9.86 -24.88
CA LYS A 75 29.30 -8.69 -25.34
C LYS A 75 29.88 -8.92 -26.73
N ASP A 76 30.36 -10.14 -27.00
CA ASP A 76 31.05 -10.48 -28.25
C ASP A 76 30.10 -10.84 -29.40
N SER A 77 28.87 -11.32 -29.10
CA SER A 77 27.89 -11.61 -30.16
C SER A 77 27.32 -10.32 -30.77
N THR A 78 27.04 -10.33 -32.07
CA THR A 78 26.27 -9.29 -32.77
C THR A 78 24.88 -9.79 -33.18
N ASN A 79 24.60 -11.08 -33.00
CA ASN A 79 23.33 -11.70 -33.37
C ASN A 79 22.32 -11.55 -32.23
N VAL A 80 21.17 -10.97 -32.54
CA VAL A 80 20.12 -10.67 -31.57
C VAL A 80 19.49 -11.95 -30.99
N ASP A 81 19.26 -12.97 -31.80
CA ASP A 81 18.62 -14.22 -31.36
C ASP A 81 19.53 -15.02 -30.42
N GLU A 82 20.84 -15.01 -30.69
CA GLU A 82 21.84 -15.62 -29.81
C GLU A 82 21.92 -14.90 -28.46
N LYS A 83 21.89 -13.55 -28.45
CA LYS A 83 21.89 -12.79 -27.20
C LYS A 83 20.68 -13.13 -26.33
N GLU A 84 19.49 -13.18 -26.90
CA GLU A 84 18.27 -13.51 -26.14
C GLU A 84 18.33 -14.90 -25.51
N ALA A 85 18.83 -15.90 -26.25
CA ALA A 85 19.06 -17.24 -25.71
C ALA A 85 20.06 -17.25 -24.55
N LEU A 86 21.15 -16.46 -24.65
CA LEU A 86 22.16 -16.33 -23.60
C LEU A 86 21.61 -15.59 -22.36
N PHE A 87 20.78 -14.56 -22.53
CA PHE A 87 20.12 -13.89 -21.42
C PHE A 87 19.15 -14.82 -20.68
N THR A 88 18.35 -15.59 -21.43
CA THR A 88 17.45 -16.61 -20.86
C THR A 88 18.23 -17.64 -20.04
N LYS A 89 19.41 -18.04 -20.53
CA LYS A 89 20.33 -18.93 -19.82
C LYS A 89 20.85 -18.30 -18.52
N ILE A 90 21.21 -17.01 -18.51
CA ILE A 90 21.63 -16.30 -17.29
C ILE A 90 20.53 -16.32 -16.23
N GLU A 91 19.28 -16.05 -16.61
CA GLU A 91 18.16 -16.05 -15.67
C GLU A 91 17.90 -17.45 -15.09
N ALA A 92 18.02 -18.50 -15.91
CA ALA A 92 17.96 -19.89 -15.42
C ALA A 92 19.09 -20.19 -14.42
N LEU A 93 20.34 -19.81 -14.72
CA LEU A 93 21.49 -20.01 -13.85
C LEU A 93 21.36 -19.26 -12.51
N LYS A 94 20.83 -18.02 -12.53
CA LYS A 94 20.57 -17.25 -11.31
C LYS A 94 19.58 -17.95 -10.39
N LYS A 95 18.51 -18.51 -10.95
CA LYS A 95 17.50 -19.27 -10.22
C LYS A 95 18.08 -20.54 -9.60
N GLU A 96 18.85 -21.30 -10.38
CA GLU A 96 19.53 -22.51 -9.88
C GLU A 96 20.56 -22.18 -8.79
N SER A 97 21.31 -21.08 -8.94
CA SER A 97 22.24 -20.59 -7.90
C SER A 97 21.49 -20.28 -6.61
N TYR A 98 20.35 -19.59 -6.70
CA TYR A 98 19.52 -19.26 -5.53
C TYR A 98 19.02 -20.52 -4.80
N ASP A 99 18.56 -21.54 -5.53
CA ASP A 99 18.12 -22.80 -4.93
C ASP A 99 19.25 -23.56 -4.21
N VAL A 100 20.49 -23.43 -4.69
CA VAL A 100 21.68 -23.99 -4.02
C VAL A 100 22.05 -23.17 -2.79
N GLU A 101 22.02 -21.84 -2.88
CA GLU A 101 22.25 -20.94 -1.76
C GLU A 101 21.31 -21.25 -0.60
N GLU A 102 20.00 -21.40 -0.87
CA GLU A 102 18.99 -21.74 0.13
C GLU A 102 19.28 -23.06 0.86
N LYS A 103 19.74 -24.09 0.14
CA LYS A 103 20.15 -25.36 0.75
C LYS A 103 21.34 -25.18 1.68
N VAL A 104 22.33 -24.40 1.26
CA VAL A 104 23.53 -24.10 2.07
C VAL A 104 23.16 -23.27 3.29
N LEU A 105 22.26 -22.30 3.18
CA LEU A 105 21.75 -21.53 4.32
C LEU A 105 21.06 -22.44 5.34
N ALA A 106 20.26 -23.42 4.91
CA ALA A 106 19.64 -24.39 5.80
C ALA A 106 20.66 -25.28 6.53
N GLU A 107 21.81 -25.58 5.90
CA GLU A 107 22.92 -26.29 6.55
C GLU A 107 23.66 -25.41 7.57
N ILE A 108 23.86 -24.13 7.25
CA ILE A 108 24.57 -23.15 8.11
C ILE A 108 23.69 -22.73 9.30
N LEU A 109 22.37 -22.75 9.15
CA LEU A 109 21.39 -22.24 10.11
C LEU A 109 21.68 -22.64 11.57
N PRO A 110 21.94 -23.92 11.92
CA PRO A 110 22.19 -24.29 13.31
C PRO A 110 23.38 -23.56 13.94
N GLU A 111 24.49 -23.45 13.20
CA GLU A 111 25.70 -22.76 13.67
C GLU A 111 25.51 -21.25 13.68
N ALA A 112 24.88 -20.68 12.65
CA ALA A 112 24.60 -19.25 12.58
C ALA A 112 23.68 -18.77 13.71
N PHE A 113 22.65 -19.55 14.07
CA PHE A 113 21.74 -19.20 15.16
C PHE A 113 22.44 -19.29 16.52
N ALA A 114 23.27 -20.32 16.72
CA ALA A 114 24.10 -20.44 17.92
C ALA A 114 25.11 -19.28 18.02
N LEU A 115 25.70 -18.85 16.90
CA LEU A 115 26.63 -17.72 16.82
C LEU A 115 25.99 -16.41 17.28
N VAL A 116 24.80 -16.09 16.75
CA VAL A 116 24.06 -14.86 17.10
C VAL A 116 23.66 -14.89 18.58
N LYS A 117 23.17 -16.03 19.09
CA LYS A 117 22.85 -16.19 20.52
C LYS A 117 24.08 -16.00 21.40
N GLU A 118 25.21 -16.60 21.04
CA GLU A 118 26.45 -16.50 21.82
C GLU A 118 26.97 -15.07 21.87
N THR A 119 26.91 -14.35 20.74
CA THR A 119 27.27 -12.93 20.68
C THR A 119 26.37 -12.08 21.59
N SER A 120 25.06 -12.32 21.50
CA SER A 120 24.07 -11.67 22.36
C SER A 120 24.32 -11.95 23.85
N ARG A 121 24.71 -13.19 24.19
CA ARG A 121 25.08 -13.60 25.54
C ARG A 121 26.32 -12.88 26.05
N ARG A 122 27.40 -12.79 25.25
CA ARG A 122 28.64 -12.11 25.65
C ARG A 122 28.42 -10.63 25.90
N LEU A 123 27.68 -9.94 25.02
CA LEU A 123 27.30 -8.54 25.24
C LEU A 123 26.50 -8.36 26.55
N ALA A 124 25.53 -9.25 26.80
CA ALA A 124 24.68 -9.15 27.99
C ALA A 124 25.42 -9.47 29.30
N GLN A 125 26.33 -10.45 29.30
CA GLN A 125 26.98 -10.97 30.52
C GLN A 125 28.33 -10.34 30.82
N ASN A 126 29.15 -10.08 29.79
CA ASN A 126 30.50 -9.57 29.97
C ASN A 126 30.56 -8.03 29.95
N GLY A 127 29.54 -7.38 29.38
CA GLY A 127 29.49 -5.92 29.22
C GLY A 127 30.25 -5.39 28.00
N GLU A 128 31.22 -6.14 27.50
CA GLU A 128 31.99 -5.83 26.29
C GLU A 128 32.50 -7.11 25.61
N ILE A 129 32.86 -6.98 24.33
CA ILE A 129 33.56 -8.00 23.54
C ILE A 129 34.86 -7.39 23.03
N ARG A 130 36.00 -8.09 23.17
CA ARG A 130 37.33 -7.58 22.79
C ARG A 130 37.91 -8.40 21.66
N VAL A 131 38.17 -7.75 20.52
CA VAL A 131 38.66 -8.40 19.30
C VAL A 131 39.83 -7.63 18.68
N THR A 132 40.58 -8.29 17.81
CA THR A 132 41.66 -7.64 17.04
C THR A 132 41.07 -6.56 16.12
N ALA A 133 41.62 -5.34 16.12
CA ALA A 133 41.05 -4.24 15.33
C ALA A 133 41.22 -4.46 13.81
N THR A 134 40.12 -4.34 13.07
CA THR A 134 40.08 -4.32 11.60
C THR A 134 39.89 -2.89 11.08
N ASP A 135 40.08 -2.67 9.77
CA ASP A 135 39.82 -1.35 9.17
C ASP A 135 38.36 -0.90 9.35
N ARG A 136 37.43 -1.87 9.30
CA ARG A 136 36.01 -1.62 9.59
C ARG A 136 35.79 -1.14 11.02
N ASP A 137 36.47 -1.73 12.01
CA ASP A 137 36.36 -1.29 13.40
C ASP A 137 36.87 0.16 13.54
N ARG A 138 37.90 0.54 12.78
CA ARG A 138 38.44 1.90 12.76
C ARG A 138 37.46 2.91 12.16
N GLU A 139 36.77 2.55 11.08
CA GLU A 139 35.70 3.37 10.49
C GLU A 139 34.50 3.53 11.43
N LEU A 140 34.08 2.43 12.08
CA LEU A 140 32.97 2.44 13.03
C LEU A 140 33.32 3.27 14.28
N ALA A 141 34.51 3.11 14.85
CA ALA A 141 34.94 3.88 16.02
C ALA A 141 35.00 5.40 15.79
N ALA A 142 35.11 5.84 14.53
CA ALA A 142 35.09 7.27 14.19
C ALA A 142 33.68 7.87 14.18
N THR A 143 32.64 7.05 13.97
CA THR A 143 31.27 7.53 13.72
C THR A 143 30.22 6.96 14.69
N LYS A 144 30.56 5.90 15.43
CA LYS A 144 29.66 5.14 16.29
C LYS A 144 30.19 5.08 17.72
N ASP A 145 29.29 5.00 18.70
CA ASP A 145 29.59 5.04 20.13
C ASP A 145 29.77 3.66 20.79
N PHE A 146 29.38 2.58 20.09
CA PHE A 146 29.51 1.19 20.54
C PHE A 146 30.87 0.53 20.26
N VAL A 147 31.77 1.16 19.49
CA VAL A 147 33.14 0.66 19.25
C VAL A 147 34.16 1.67 19.75
N VAL A 148 35.15 1.21 20.52
CA VAL A 148 36.30 2.02 20.94
C VAL A 148 37.59 1.27 20.63
N LEU A 149 38.60 2.00 20.16
CA LEU A 149 39.93 1.44 19.90
C LEU A 149 40.85 1.61 21.12
N GLU A 150 41.44 0.50 21.56
CA GLU A 150 42.49 0.44 22.58
C GLU A 150 43.76 -0.16 21.93
N GLY A 151 44.55 0.67 21.26
CA GLY A 151 45.71 0.22 20.48
C GLY A 151 45.28 -0.63 19.28
N GLU A 152 45.73 -1.89 19.23
CA GLU A 152 45.36 -2.88 18.18
C GLU A 152 44.10 -3.69 18.55
N THR A 153 43.41 -3.34 19.64
CA THR A 153 42.18 -4.02 20.08
C THR A 153 40.97 -3.11 19.84
N ALA A 154 39.92 -3.66 19.24
CA ALA A 154 38.60 -3.04 19.18
C ALA A 154 37.73 -3.59 20.32
N VAL A 155 37.19 -2.68 21.13
CA VAL A 155 36.30 -2.97 22.26
C VAL A 155 34.87 -2.62 21.85
N TRP A 156 34.04 -3.65 21.74
CA TRP A 156 32.62 -3.54 21.41
C TRP A 156 31.81 -3.49 22.71
N LYS A 157 31.16 -2.35 22.97
CA LYS A 157 30.42 -2.10 24.21
C LYS A 157 29.02 -2.69 24.16
N ASN A 158 28.46 -3.02 25.32
CA ASN A 158 27.05 -3.41 25.44
C ASN A 158 26.08 -2.24 25.61
N LYS A 159 26.54 -0.99 25.54
CA LYS A 159 25.71 0.21 25.73
C LYS A 159 25.96 1.24 24.64
N TRP A 160 24.88 1.75 24.04
CA TRP A 160 24.90 2.75 22.97
C TRP A 160 23.59 3.53 22.86
N ASP A 161 23.60 4.60 22.05
CA ASP A 161 22.39 5.33 21.69
C ASP A 161 21.63 4.65 20.53
N ALA A 162 20.34 4.38 20.74
CA ALA A 162 19.42 3.90 19.71
C ALA A 162 18.36 4.97 19.43
N ALA A 163 18.61 5.81 18.41
CA ALA A 163 17.73 6.89 17.97
C ALA A 163 17.37 7.90 19.09
N GLY A 164 18.35 8.30 19.90
CA GLY A 164 18.22 9.23 21.01
C GLY A 164 17.75 8.60 22.32
N THR A 165 17.77 7.27 22.41
CA THR A 165 17.48 6.51 23.64
C THR A 165 18.71 5.71 24.05
N PRO A 166 19.27 5.90 25.25
CA PRO A 166 20.38 5.08 25.71
C PRO A 166 19.91 3.66 26.00
N VAL A 167 20.50 2.68 25.32
CA VAL A 167 20.16 1.27 25.47
C VAL A 167 21.36 0.50 26.04
N VAL A 168 21.07 -0.43 26.94
CA VAL A 168 22.02 -1.45 27.40
C VAL A 168 21.53 -2.79 26.88
N TRP A 169 22.40 -3.54 26.19
CA TRP A 169 22.11 -4.88 25.74
C TRP A 169 22.11 -5.85 26.92
N ASP A 170 20.93 -6.37 27.27
CA ASP A 170 20.70 -7.30 28.38
C ASP A 170 19.94 -8.56 27.93
N MET A 171 19.92 -8.84 26.62
CA MET A 171 19.08 -9.85 26.01
C MET A 171 19.85 -11.09 25.56
N VAL A 172 19.27 -12.26 25.81
CA VAL A 172 19.77 -13.57 25.35
C VAL A 172 18.61 -14.38 24.79
N HIS A 173 18.82 -15.06 23.65
CA HIS A 173 17.76 -15.81 23.00
C HIS A 173 17.22 -16.98 23.84
N TYR A 174 15.89 -17.10 23.92
CA TYR A 174 15.17 -18.25 24.47
C TYR A 174 15.02 -19.37 23.43
N ASP A 175 14.78 -20.59 23.91
CA ASP A 175 14.55 -21.74 23.02
C ASP A 175 13.33 -21.55 22.10
N THR A 176 12.27 -20.91 22.59
CA THR A 176 11.07 -20.61 21.80
C THR A 176 11.36 -19.60 20.68
N GLN A 177 12.33 -18.71 20.88
CA GLN A 177 12.73 -17.72 19.88
C GLN A 177 13.47 -18.37 18.71
N PHE A 178 14.20 -19.47 18.92
CA PHE A 178 14.75 -20.25 17.81
C PHE A 178 13.67 -20.85 16.91
N ILE A 179 12.53 -21.27 17.48
CA ILE A 179 11.39 -21.73 16.69
C ILE A 179 10.91 -20.61 15.77
N GLY A 180 10.71 -19.40 16.33
CA GLY A 180 10.34 -18.22 15.56
C GLY A 180 11.34 -17.89 14.45
N GLY A 181 12.64 -17.92 14.76
CA GLY A 181 13.70 -17.65 13.79
C GLY A 181 13.73 -18.64 12.62
N VAL A 182 13.51 -19.93 12.88
CA VAL A 182 13.42 -20.96 11.82
C VAL A 182 12.18 -20.71 10.94
N VAL A 183 11.01 -20.47 11.55
CA VAL A 183 9.76 -20.18 10.84
C VAL A 183 9.93 -18.97 9.90
N LEU A 184 10.58 -17.91 10.38
CA LEU A 184 10.86 -16.72 9.56
C LEU A 184 11.81 -17.02 8.39
N HIS A 185 12.87 -17.81 8.62
CA HIS A 185 13.78 -18.21 7.52
C HIS A 185 13.09 -19.09 6.47
N GLU A 186 12.09 -19.90 6.85
CA GLU A 186 11.28 -20.71 5.94
C GLU A 186 10.28 -19.91 5.09
N GLY A 187 10.23 -18.58 5.23
CA GLY A 187 9.29 -17.73 4.49
C GLY A 187 7.85 -17.84 5.02
N LYS A 188 7.69 -17.92 6.34
CA LYS A 188 6.39 -18.06 7.02
C LYS A 188 6.16 -16.92 8.01
N ILE A 189 4.96 -16.88 8.58
CA ILE A 189 4.60 -15.96 9.65
C ILE A 189 4.80 -16.64 11.01
N ALA A 190 5.66 -16.05 11.83
CA ALA A 190 5.82 -16.43 13.24
C ALA A 190 4.84 -15.62 14.11
N GLU A 191 3.78 -16.26 14.59
CA GLU A 191 2.90 -15.66 15.59
C GLU A 191 3.51 -15.84 16.99
N MET A 192 4.04 -14.74 17.53
CA MET A 192 4.68 -14.68 18.83
C MET A 192 4.00 -13.64 19.71
N ALA A 193 3.49 -14.06 20.86
CA ALA A 193 2.83 -13.17 21.80
C ALA A 193 3.68 -11.92 22.12
N THR A 194 3.02 -10.79 22.37
CA THR A 194 3.75 -9.55 22.65
C THR A 194 4.58 -9.69 23.92
N GLY A 195 5.85 -9.26 23.87
CA GLY A 195 6.82 -9.46 24.96
C GLY A 195 7.64 -10.75 24.85
N GLU A 196 7.45 -11.57 23.81
CA GLU A 196 8.33 -12.72 23.52
C GLU A 196 9.63 -12.34 22.79
N GLY A 197 9.89 -11.04 22.55
CA GLY A 197 11.13 -10.55 21.96
C GLY A 197 11.21 -10.64 20.43
N LYS A 198 10.14 -10.21 19.72
CA LYS A 198 10.04 -10.24 18.25
C LYS A 198 11.25 -9.62 17.53
N THR A 199 11.65 -8.41 17.92
CA THR A 199 12.82 -7.71 17.36
C THR A 199 14.10 -8.55 17.51
N LEU A 200 14.32 -9.17 18.66
CA LEU A 200 15.47 -10.05 18.91
C LEU A 200 15.40 -11.34 18.08
N VAL A 201 14.21 -11.94 17.94
CA VAL A 201 14.00 -13.14 17.11
C VAL A 201 14.37 -12.87 15.66
N GLY A 202 14.01 -11.69 15.14
CA GLY A 202 14.33 -11.26 13.78
C GLY A 202 15.83 -11.29 13.47
N THR A 203 16.70 -11.05 14.45
CA THR A 203 18.16 -11.06 14.25
C THR A 203 18.71 -12.37 13.69
N LEU A 204 18.07 -13.49 14.03
CA LEU A 204 18.48 -14.83 13.60
C LEU A 204 18.34 -15.02 12.07
N PRO A 205 17.13 -14.91 11.48
CA PRO A 205 16.94 -15.05 10.04
C PRO A 205 17.51 -13.85 9.26
N ILE A 206 17.53 -12.64 9.82
CA ILE A 206 18.11 -11.47 9.14
C ILE A 206 19.60 -11.70 8.90
N TYR A 207 20.35 -12.08 9.94
CA TYR A 207 21.78 -12.40 9.80
C TYR A 207 22.03 -13.51 8.79
N LEU A 208 21.28 -14.62 8.90
CA LEU A 208 21.44 -15.79 8.02
C LEU A 208 21.20 -15.42 6.55
N ASN A 209 20.09 -14.75 6.23
CA ASN A 209 19.74 -14.41 4.85
C ASN A 209 20.55 -13.21 4.30
N ALA A 210 21.29 -12.47 5.15
CA ALA A 210 22.23 -11.43 4.71
C ALA A 210 23.59 -11.99 4.25
N LEU A 211 23.95 -13.22 4.65
CA LEU A 211 25.24 -13.85 4.30
C LEU A 211 25.55 -13.91 2.79
N PRO A 212 24.59 -14.20 1.89
CA PRO A 212 24.85 -14.23 0.44
C PRO A 212 25.13 -12.86 -0.19
N GLY A 213 24.82 -11.75 0.51
CA GLY A 213 25.01 -10.39 -0.03
C GLY A 213 23.95 -9.93 -1.03
N ARG A 214 22.80 -10.60 -1.10
CA ARG A 214 21.65 -10.21 -1.95
C ARG A 214 20.74 -9.12 -1.34
N GLY A 215 21.02 -8.70 -0.10
CA GLY A 215 20.21 -7.73 0.64
C GLY A 215 19.03 -8.35 1.40
N VAL A 216 18.70 -7.73 2.54
CA VAL A 216 17.53 -8.08 3.38
C VAL A 216 16.78 -6.80 3.72
N HIS A 217 15.49 -6.75 3.42
CA HIS A 217 14.62 -5.63 3.76
C HIS A 217 13.84 -5.93 5.05
N VAL A 218 14.02 -5.09 6.06
CA VAL A 218 13.30 -5.17 7.34
C VAL A 218 12.24 -4.09 7.37
N VAL A 219 10.98 -4.50 7.27
CA VAL A 219 9.85 -3.59 7.17
C VAL A 219 9.20 -3.41 8.54
N THR A 220 8.99 -2.16 8.94
CA THR A 220 8.30 -1.79 10.18
C THR A 220 7.08 -0.91 9.89
N VAL A 221 6.22 -0.73 10.89
CA VAL A 221 4.97 0.05 10.77
C VAL A 221 5.17 1.57 10.82
N ASN A 222 6.33 2.08 11.25
CA ASN A 222 6.62 3.52 11.24
C ASN A 222 8.13 3.80 11.27
N ASP A 223 8.49 5.02 10.87
CA ASP A 223 9.87 5.46 10.70
C ASP A 223 10.67 5.44 12.02
N TYR A 224 10.03 5.77 13.14
CA TYR A 224 10.67 5.72 14.46
C TYR A 224 11.12 4.30 14.82
N LEU A 225 10.28 3.29 14.60
CA LEU A 225 10.65 1.89 14.84
C LEU A 225 11.74 1.44 13.87
N ALA A 226 11.67 1.82 12.59
CA ALA A 226 12.74 1.52 11.63
C ALA A 226 14.09 2.09 12.08
N LYS A 227 14.13 3.37 12.48
CA LYS A 227 15.34 4.06 12.97
C LYS A 227 15.84 3.50 14.30
N ARG A 228 14.94 3.23 15.23
CA ARG A 228 15.27 2.66 16.55
C ARG A 228 15.83 1.25 16.40
N ASP A 229 15.14 0.37 15.68
CA ASP A 229 15.50 -1.04 15.62
C ASP A 229 16.75 -1.28 14.77
N SER A 230 16.96 -0.49 13.71
CA SER A 230 18.24 -0.49 12.98
C SER A 230 19.41 -0.08 13.86
N ALA A 231 19.28 1.00 14.64
CA ALA A 231 20.32 1.43 15.58
C ALA A 231 20.49 0.47 16.77
N TRP A 232 19.40 -0.15 17.22
CA TRP A 232 19.41 -1.05 18.37
C TRP A 232 20.01 -2.42 18.02
N MET A 233 19.61 -3.04 16.91
CA MET A 233 20.15 -4.35 16.49
C MET A 233 21.46 -4.23 15.69
N GLY A 234 21.77 -3.04 15.16
CA GLY A 234 22.92 -2.78 14.29
C GLY A 234 24.25 -3.32 14.79
N PRO A 235 24.67 -3.04 16.05
CA PRO A 235 25.96 -3.50 16.56
C PRO A 235 26.14 -5.03 16.52
N LEU A 236 25.06 -5.79 16.67
CA LEU A 236 25.09 -7.26 16.57
C LEU A 236 25.45 -7.72 15.15
N TYR A 237 24.88 -7.07 14.13
CA TYR A 237 25.16 -7.40 12.73
C TYR A 237 26.52 -6.86 12.28
N GLU A 238 26.87 -5.65 12.69
CA GLU A 238 28.13 -4.99 12.33
C GLU A 238 29.34 -5.68 12.96
N PHE A 239 29.19 -6.24 14.18
CA PHE A 239 30.20 -7.09 14.79
C PHE A 239 30.53 -8.31 13.92
N HIS A 240 29.51 -8.89 13.26
CA HIS A 240 29.65 -9.99 12.30
C HIS A 240 29.89 -9.52 10.85
N GLY A 241 30.35 -8.29 10.66
CA GLY A 241 30.79 -7.77 9.35
C GLY A 241 29.67 -7.51 8.34
N MET A 242 28.44 -7.27 8.79
CA MET A 242 27.30 -6.88 7.95
C MET A 242 27.10 -5.36 7.94
N ASN A 243 26.79 -4.79 6.79
CA ASN A 243 26.38 -3.39 6.68
C ASN A 243 24.89 -3.28 6.97
N ILE A 244 24.50 -2.27 7.74
CA ILE A 244 23.11 -1.95 8.06
C ILE A 244 22.86 -0.47 7.84
N ASP A 245 21.71 -0.13 7.26
CA ASP A 245 21.23 1.25 7.18
C ASP A 245 19.69 1.30 7.23
N CYS A 246 19.13 2.50 7.40
CA CYS A 246 17.70 2.77 7.45
C CYS A 246 17.34 3.82 6.40
N ILE A 247 16.47 3.46 5.46
CA ILE A 247 16.11 4.35 4.35
C ILE A 247 15.36 5.61 4.82
N ASP A 248 14.60 5.51 5.92
CA ASP A 248 13.88 6.64 6.53
C ASP A 248 14.82 7.72 7.14
N LEU A 249 16.14 7.50 7.17
CA LEU A 249 17.14 8.51 7.53
C LEU A 249 17.53 9.42 6.36
N HIS A 250 17.23 8.98 5.12
CA HIS A 250 17.78 9.57 3.91
C HIS A 250 16.67 10.12 3.02
N GLN A 251 16.94 11.26 2.39
CA GLN A 251 16.02 11.86 1.43
C GLN A 251 15.82 10.90 0.23
N PRO A 252 14.59 10.76 -0.29
CA PRO A 252 14.34 9.93 -1.44
C PRO A 252 15.15 10.34 -2.68
N ASN A 253 15.52 9.38 -3.55
CA ASN A 253 16.36 9.55 -4.75
C ASN A 253 17.78 10.14 -4.52
N SER A 254 18.25 10.22 -3.26
CA SER A 254 19.60 10.73 -2.96
C SER A 254 20.70 9.65 -3.10
N ASP A 255 21.96 10.07 -3.22
CA ASP A 255 23.12 9.15 -3.14
C ASP A 255 23.14 8.37 -1.82
N ALA A 256 22.71 9.00 -0.72
CA ALA A 256 22.65 8.36 0.59
C ALA A 256 21.58 7.25 0.62
N ARG A 257 20.41 7.47 -0.01
CA ARG A 257 19.37 6.46 -0.18
C ARG A 257 19.87 5.24 -0.97
N ARG A 258 20.63 5.49 -2.05
CA ARG A 258 21.27 4.41 -2.84
C ARG A 258 22.27 3.60 -2.01
N LYS A 259 23.12 4.27 -1.21
CA LYS A 259 24.05 3.60 -0.30
C LYS A 259 23.32 2.78 0.77
N ALA A 260 22.19 3.27 1.28
CA ALA A 260 21.39 2.55 2.25
C ALA A 260 20.88 1.22 1.68
N TYR A 261 20.40 1.20 0.43
CA TYR A 261 19.98 -0.04 -0.25
C TYR A 261 21.14 -0.99 -0.59
N GLN A 262 22.37 -0.48 -0.71
CA GLN A 262 23.58 -1.30 -0.90
C GLN A 262 24.05 -1.98 0.40
N ALA A 263 23.44 -1.66 1.55
CA ALA A 263 23.70 -2.36 2.80
C ALA A 263 23.28 -3.83 2.71
N SER A 264 23.88 -4.68 3.55
CA SER A 264 23.46 -6.09 3.66
C SER A 264 22.05 -6.20 4.24
N ILE A 265 21.69 -5.25 5.11
CA ILE A 265 20.41 -5.17 5.81
C ILE A 265 19.90 -3.74 5.71
N THR A 266 18.67 -3.58 5.24
CA THR A 266 18.05 -2.28 5.00
C THR A 266 16.74 -2.22 5.78
N TYR A 267 16.66 -1.33 6.77
CA TYR A 267 15.43 -1.07 7.51
C TYR A 267 14.61 0.02 6.81
N GLY A 268 13.29 -0.07 6.90
CA GLY A 268 12.41 0.97 6.39
C GLY A 268 10.93 0.75 6.71
N THR A 269 10.10 1.70 6.30
CA THR A 269 8.64 1.52 6.30
C THR A 269 8.13 0.93 4.99
N ASN A 270 6.98 0.25 5.04
CA ASN A 270 6.30 -0.30 3.86
C ASN A 270 6.07 0.76 2.76
N ASN A 271 5.65 1.96 3.15
CA ASN A 271 5.42 3.07 2.24
C ASN A 271 6.70 3.48 1.51
N GLU A 272 7.79 3.68 2.25
CA GLU A 272 9.07 4.09 1.67
C GLU A 272 9.62 3.06 0.67
N PHE A 273 9.58 1.77 1.01
CA PHE A 273 9.97 0.69 0.10
C PHE A 273 9.10 0.67 -1.17
N GLY A 274 7.78 0.78 -1.03
CA GLY A 274 6.90 0.76 -2.20
C GLY A 274 7.02 2.02 -3.07
N PHE A 275 7.22 3.20 -2.47
CA PHE A 275 7.44 4.43 -3.23
C PHE A 275 8.79 4.49 -3.92
N ASP A 276 9.85 3.95 -3.32
CA ASP A 276 11.15 3.80 -3.99
C ASP A 276 11.01 2.87 -5.21
N TYR A 277 10.26 1.77 -5.10
CA TYR A 277 9.95 0.92 -6.26
C TYR A 277 9.19 1.66 -7.36
N LEU A 278 8.17 2.45 -7.02
CA LEU A 278 7.43 3.23 -8.00
C LEU A 278 8.33 4.28 -8.68
N ARG A 279 9.20 4.96 -7.91
CA ARG A 279 10.16 5.94 -8.43
C ARG A 279 11.23 5.31 -9.31
N ASP A 280 11.75 4.15 -8.93
CA ASP A 280 12.71 3.39 -9.72
C ASP A 280 12.16 3.01 -11.10
N ASN A 281 10.87 2.70 -11.19
CA ASN A 281 10.23 2.42 -12.48
C ASN A 281 9.91 3.68 -13.30
N MET A 282 10.24 4.89 -12.81
CA MET A 282 10.07 6.17 -13.50
C MET A 282 11.39 6.87 -13.85
N VAL A 283 12.55 6.31 -13.48
CA VAL A 283 13.85 6.96 -13.75
C VAL A 283 14.20 6.95 -15.23
N THR A 284 15.00 7.93 -15.66
CA THR A 284 15.49 8.03 -17.05
C THR A 284 16.94 7.58 -17.21
N SER A 285 17.67 7.40 -16.10
CA SER A 285 19.03 6.86 -16.08
C SER A 285 19.18 5.69 -15.11
N PRO A 286 19.93 4.61 -15.46
CA PRO A 286 20.25 3.53 -14.53
C PRO A 286 20.91 3.99 -13.22
N THR A 287 21.64 5.10 -13.23
CA THR A 287 22.36 5.59 -12.04
C THR A 287 21.43 6.14 -10.95
N GLU A 288 20.18 6.45 -11.30
CA GLU A 288 19.17 6.99 -10.39
C GLU A 288 18.43 5.90 -9.61
N LEU A 289 18.51 4.64 -10.05
CA LEU A 289 17.89 3.50 -9.38
C LEU A 289 18.41 3.37 -7.95
N VAL A 290 17.49 3.24 -7.00
CA VAL A 290 17.83 3.08 -5.58
C VAL A 290 17.73 1.66 -5.08
N GLN A 291 16.71 0.90 -5.48
CA GLN A 291 16.52 -0.47 -5.02
C GLN A 291 17.40 -1.46 -5.79
N GLY A 292 17.85 -2.49 -5.06
CA GLY A 292 18.49 -3.66 -5.62
C GLY A 292 17.51 -4.80 -5.92
N GLU A 293 18.02 -6.03 -5.88
CA GLU A 293 17.20 -7.23 -5.98
C GLU A 293 16.23 -7.35 -4.79
N LEU A 294 14.95 -7.64 -5.07
CA LEU A 294 13.96 -7.93 -4.03
C LEU A 294 14.11 -9.38 -3.53
N ASN A 295 15.11 -9.60 -2.69
CA ASN A 295 15.49 -10.94 -2.25
C ASN A 295 14.67 -11.43 -1.05
N PHE A 296 14.96 -10.94 0.16
CA PHE A 296 14.27 -11.34 1.39
C PHE A 296 13.66 -10.14 2.09
N ALA A 297 12.35 -10.17 2.30
CA ALA A 297 11.65 -9.22 3.16
C ALA A 297 11.16 -9.89 4.44
N ILE A 298 11.41 -9.24 5.57
CA ILE A 298 10.81 -9.59 6.86
C ILE A 298 9.96 -8.43 7.36
N VAL A 299 8.68 -8.70 7.55
CA VAL A 299 7.70 -7.69 7.95
C VAL A 299 7.39 -7.84 9.44
N ASP A 300 7.85 -6.87 10.24
CA ASP A 300 7.39 -6.75 11.62
C ASP A 300 5.96 -6.22 11.65
N GLU A 301 5.16 -6.74 12.58
CA GLU A 301 3.74 -6.45 12.68
C GLU A 301 3.00 -6.70 11.36
N VAL A 302 3.27 -7.87 10.76
CA VAL A 302 2.83 -8.27 9.42
C VAL A 302 1.33 -8.14 9.18
N ASP A 303 0.53 -8.32 10.22
CA ASP A 303 -0.92 -8.14 10.16
C ASP A 303 -1.32 -6.69 9.90
N SER A 304 -0.58 -5.72 10.43
CA SER A 304 -0.92 -4.33 10.12
C SER A 304 -0.36 -3.86 8.81
N VAL A 305 0.80 -4.33 8.40
CA VAL A 305 1.36 -3.94 7.10
C VAL A 305 0.61 -4.63 5.95
N LEU A 306 0.38 -5.94 6.03
CA LEU A 306 -0.16 -6.73 4.92
C LEU A 306 -1.69 -6.89 4.94
N ILE A 307 -2.37 -6.48 6.02
CA ILE A 307 -3.85 -6.49 6.13
C ILE A 307 -4.41 -5.09 6.36
N ASP A 308 -3.96 -4.37 7.40
CA ASP A 308 -4.52 -3.05 7.74
C ASP A 308 -4.13 -1.97 6.72
N ASP A 309 -2.84 -1.83 6.40
CA ASP A 309 -2.34 -0.82 5.45
C ASP A 309 -2.63 -1.21 3.99
N ALA A 310 -2.79 -2.50 3.73
CA ALA A 310 -3.10 -3.08 2.43
C ALA A 310 -4.53 -2.74 1.92
N ARG A 311 -5.26 -1.87 2.63
CA ARG A 311 -6.56 -1.31 2.22
C ARG A 311 -6.44 -0.24 1.14
N THR A 312 -5.28 0.42 1.03
CA THR A 312 -5.05 1.50 0.06
C THR A 312 -3.82 1.20 -0.79
N PRO A 313 -3.85 1.42 -2.11
CA PRO A 313 -2.66 1.30 -2.95
C PRO A 313 -1.71 2.47 -2.71
N LEU A 314 -0.45 2.29 -3.08
CA LEU A 314 0.53 3.36 -3.18
C LEU A 314 0.40 4.00 -4.57
N ILE A 315 0.29 5.32 -4.62
CA ILE A 315 0.04 6.07 -5.86
C ILE A 315 1.01 7.25 -5.90
N ILE A 316 1.73 7.40 -7.01
CA ILE A 316 2.43 8.64 -7.40
C ILE A 316 1.55 9.35 -8.42
N SER A 317 1.17 10.58 -8.11
CA SER A 317 0.42 11.43 -9.02
C SER A 317 1.18 12.72 -9.30
N GLY A 318 0.99 13.31 -10.48
CA GLY A 318 1.58 14.60 -10.84
C GLY A 318 0.60 15.50 -11.58
N PRO A 319 0.88 16.80 -11.63
CA PRO A 319 0.00 17.77 -12.28
C PRO A 319 -0.06 17.55 -13.79
N VAL A 320 -1.26 17.68 -14.36
CA VAL A 320 -1.45 17.63 -15.81
C VAL A 320 -1.35 19.06 -16.37
N PRO A 321 -0.44 19.35 -17.32
CA PRO A 321 -0.22 20.70 -17.86
C PRO A 321 -1.47 21.36 -18.51
N GLN A 322 -2.49 20.55 -18.80
CA GLN A 322 -3.81 20.98 -19.29
C GLN A 322 -4.92 20.10 -18.68
N GLY A 323 -4.83 19.79 -17.39
CA GLY A 323 -5.90 19.06 -16.71
C GLY A 323 -7.20 19.84 -16.79
N ASP A 324 -8.18 19.26 -17.48
CA ASP A 324 -9.61 19.57 -17.61
C ASP A 324 -10.04 20.89 -16.96
N ARG A 325 -10.64 21.81 -17.73
CA ARG A 325 -11.17 23.11 -17.26
C ARG A 325 -12.34 22.90 -16.29
N GLN A 326 -12.05 22.38 -15.11
CA GLN A 326 -13.04 22.16 -14.07
C GLN A 326 -13.49 23.54 -13.58
N GLU A 327 -14.76 23.85 -13.88
CA GLU A 327 -15.42 25.14 -13.64
C GLU A 327 -15.69 25.39 -12.13
N PHE A 328 -14.79 24.98 -11.22
CA PHE A 328 -14.99 25.07 -9.77
C PHE A 328 -15.31 26.50 -9.32
N ASP A 329 -14.55 27.48 -9.80
CA ASP A 329 -14.75 28.90 -9.46
C ASP A 329 -16.09 29.43 -9.99
N VAL A 330 -16.55 28.92 -11.12
CA VAL A 330 -17.82 29.32 -11.76
C VAL A 330 -19.01 28.69 -11.04
N LEU A 331 -18.91 27.42 -10.65
CA LEU A 331 -20.00 26.67 -10.04
C LEU A 331 -20.14 26.95 -8.54
N LYS A 332 -19.06 27.28 -7.84
CA LYS A 332 -19.03 27.48 -6.39
C LYS A 332 -20.16 28.40 -5.86
N PRO A 333 -20.43 29.60 -6.43
CA PRO A 333 -21.52 30.46 -5.95
C PRO A 333 -22.91 29.82 -6.06
N SER A 334 -23.13 28.97 -7.05
CA SER A 334 -24.39 28.23 -7.22
C SER A 334 -24.51 27.11 -6.19
N ILE A 335 -23.41 26.44 -5.87
CA ILE A 335 -23.35 25.41 -4.82
C ILE A 335 -23.54 26.02 -3.43
N ASP A 336 -22.93 27.16 -3.13
CA ASP A 336 -23.14 27.88 -1.88
C ASP A 336 -24.64 28.17 -1.66
N ARG A 337 -25.32 28.66 -2.70
CA ARG A 337 -26.76 28.97 -2.66
C ARG A 337 -27.61 27.73 -2.40
N ILE A 338 -27.43 26.65 -3.17
CA ILE A 338 -28.27 25.43 -3.01
C ILE A 338 -28.02 24.76 -1.65
N VAL A 339 -26.78 24.73 -1.17
CA VAL A 339 -26.44 24.17 0.15
C VAL A 339 -27.05 25.02 1.28
N GLU A 340 -27.05 26.35 1.17
CA GLU A 340 -27.67 27.22 2.16
C GLU A 340 -29.20 27.03 2.21
N VAL A 341 -29.85 26.95 1.05
CA VAL A 341 -31.29 26.70 0.97
C VAL A 341 -31.63 25.31 1.50
N GLN A 342 -30.87 24.28 1.16
CA GLN A 342 -31.02 22.94 1.72
C GLN A 342 -30.90 22.95 3.25
N LYS A 343 -29.90 23.64 3.82
CA LYS A 343 -29.72 23.77 5.28
C LYS A 343 -30.95 24.38 5.96
N LYS A 344 -31.54 25.43 5.35
CA LYS A 344 -32.77 26.06 5.86
C LYS A 344 -33.96 25.10 5.77
N THR A 345 -34.14 24.42 4.64
CA THR A 345 -35.22 23.43 4.43
C THR A 345 -35.12 22.28 5.43
N VAL A 346 -33.94 21.66 5.56
CA VAL A 346 -33.71 20.55 6.49
C VAL A 346 -33.92 20.97 7.94
N SER A 347 -33.48 22.18 8.33
CA SER A 347 -33.73 22.71 9.67
C SER A 347 -35.24 22.89 9.95
N GLY A 348 -36.01 23.34 8.95
CA GLY A 348 -37.46 23.43 9.02
C GLY A 348 -38.12 22.06 9.21
N LEU A 349 -37.78 21.11 8.35
CA LEU A 349 -38.28 19.72 8.41
C LEU A 349 -37.94 19.04 9.74
N PHE A 350 -36.73 19.28 10.26
CA PHE A 350 -36.30 18.72 11.54
C PHE A 350 -37.07 19.31 12.73
N ASN A 351 -37.32 20.62 12.73
CA ASN A 351 -38.14 21.27 13.75
C ASN A 351 -39.60 20.80 13.71
N GLU A 352 -40.14 20.58 12.52
CA GLU A 352 -41.48 20.01 12.34
C GLU A 352 -41.53 18.56 12.85
N ALA A 353 -40.52 17.74 12.52
CA ALA A 353 -40.38 16.38 13.04
C ALA A 353 -40.40 16.36 14.57
N LYS A 354 -39.62 17.22 15.23
CA LYS A 354 -39.62 17.34 16.71
C LYS A 354 -41.00 17.66 17.27
N LYS A 355 -41.71 18.62 16.67
CA LYS A 355 -43.07 19.01 17.12
C LYS A 355 -44.06 17.86 16.96
N LEU A 356 -44.04 17.16 15.83
CA LEU A 356 -44.94 16.04 15.55
C LEU A 356 -44.66 14.84 16.45
N ILE A 357 -43.39 14.52 16.69
CA ILE A 357 -42.97 13.44 17.60
C ILE A 357 -43.38 13.78 19.04
N ALA A 358 -43.14 15.02 19.50
CA ALA A 358 -43.57 15.47 20.83
C ALA A 358 -45.10 15.45 21.00
N ALA A 359 -45.86 15.67 19.91
CA ALA A 359 -47.32 15.57 19.88
C ALA A 359 -47.86 14.13 19.73
N GLY A 360 -46.99 13.10 19.77
CA GLY A 360 -47.38 11.70 19.64
C GLY A 360 -47.67 11.22 18.22
N LYS A 361 -47.50 12.07 17.19
CA LYS A 361 -47.72 11.74 15.77
C LYS A 361 -46.48 11.10 15.16
N THR A 362 -46.15 9.89 15.59
CA THR A 362 -44.88 9.23 15.23
C THR A 362 -44.73 8.92 13.74
N LYS A 363 -45.81 8.63 13.00
CA LYS A 363 -45.75 8.33 11.56
C LYS A 363 -45.36 9.56 10.73
N GLU A 364 -46.05 10.68 10.93
CA GLU A 364 -45.79 11.95 10.25
C GLU A 364 -44.45 12.56 10.70
N GLY A 365 -44.18 12.50 12.02
CA GLY A 365 -42.92 12.98 12.59
C GLY A 365 -41.71 12.16 12.13
N GLY A 366 -41.86 10.84 12.01
CA GLY A 366 -40.82 9.95 11.49
C GLY A 366 -40.55 10.15 10.00
N PHE A 367 -41.56 10.47 9.19
CA PHE A 367 -41.40 10.86 7.79
C PHE A 367 -40.55 12.13 7.65
N LYS A 368 -40.91 13.19 8.39
CA LYS A 368 -40.15 14.46 8.40
C LYS A 368 -38.73 14.27 8.93
N LEU A 369 -38.56 13.37 9.90
CA LEU A 369 -37.24 12.99 10.43
C LEU A 369 -36.39 12.28 9.37
N LEU A 370 -36.98 11.41 8.55
CA LEU A 370 -36.32 10.75 7.42
C LEU A 370 -35.90 11.74 6.33
N GLN A 371 -36.77 12.70 5.99
CA GLN A 371 -36.42 13.78 5.04
C GLN A 371 -35.23 14.60 5.57
N ALA A 372 -35.23 14.95 6.86
CA ALA A 372 -34.11 15.67 7.46
C ALA A 372 -32.80 14.87 7.44
N TYR A 373 -32.88 13.55 7.68
CA TYR A 373 -31.73 12.65 7.64
C TYR A 373 -31.16 12.46 6.23
N ARG A 374 -32.00 12.25 5.21
CA ARG A 374 -31.55 12.14 3.82
C ARG A 374 -31.02 13.46 3.26
N GLY A 375 -31.51 14.59 3.76
CA GLY A 375 -31.06 15.91 3.33
C GLY A 375 -29.69 16.31 3.86
N LEU A 376 -29.44 16.17 5.18
CA LEU A 376 -28.15 16.49 5.83
C LEU A 376 -27.91 15.56 7.04
N PRO A 377 -27.42 14.32 6.83
CA PRO A 377 -27.28 13.33 7.90
C PRO A 377 -26.25 13.74 8.97
N LYS A 378 -25.19 14.45 8.58
CA LYS A 378 -24.13 14.94 9.48
C LYS A 378 -24.52 16.16 10.33
N ASN A 379 -25.78 16.62 10.30
CA ASN A 379 -26.19 17.76 11.12
C ASN A 379 -26.10 17.45 12.64
N ARG A 380 -25.28 18.21 13.37
CA ARG A 380 -25.02 18.00 14.82
C ARG A 380 -26.28 17.96 15.69
N GLN A 381 -27.29 18.79 15.38
CA GLN A 381 -28.54 18.79 16.15
C GLN A 381 -29.40 17.56 15.87
N LEU A 382 -29.38 17.09 14.62
CA LEU A 382 -30.05 15.85 14.21
C LEU A 382 -29.39 14.63 14.87
N ILE A 383 -28.06 14.53 14.81
CA ILE A 383 -27.28 13.44 15.45
C ILE A 383 -27.59 13.36 16.94
N LYS A 384 -27.58 14.50 17.65
CA LYS A 384 -27.91 14.56 19.07
C LYS A 384 -29.33 14.05 19.35
N PHE A 385 -30.31 14.48 18.57
CA PHE A 385 -31.71 14.05 18.74
C PHE A 385 -31.93 12.57 18.41
N LEU A 386 -31.24 12.04 17.40
CA LEU A 386 -31.26 10.61 17.07
C LEU A 386 -30.59 9.75 18.15
N SER A 387 -29.71 10.32 18.96
CA SER A 387 -29.07 9.64 20.09
C SER A 387 -29.98 9.58 21.33
N GLU A 388 -31.11 10.29 21.34
CA GLU A 388 -32.12 10.19 22.39
C GLU A 388 -32.99 8.94 22.20
N SER A 389 -33.47 8.36 23.31
CA SER A 389 -34.17 7.08 23.32
C SER A 389 -35.40 7.06 22.40
N GLY A 390 -35.46 6.08 21.49
CA GLY A 390 -36.62 5.82 20.62
C GLY A 390 -36.64 6.55 19.27
N ASN A 391 -35.94 7.68 19.12
CA ASN A 391 -35.99 8.50 17.90
C ASN A 391 -35.33 7.82 16.68
N ARG A 392 -34.20 7.15 16.89
CA ARG A 392 -33.51 6.42 15.82
C ARG A 392 -34.26 5.17 15.35
N ALA A 393 -34.91 4.47 16.28
CA ALA A 393 -35.77 3.34 15.94
C ALA A 393 -36.99 3.79 15.10
N LEU A 394 -37.53 4.97 15.40
CA LEU A 394 -38.60 5.56 14.60
C LEU A 394 -38.12 5.89 13.18
N LEU A 395 -36.95 6.52 13.02
CA LEU A 395 -36.34 6.80 11.72
C LEU A 395 -36.19 5.53 10.88
N GLN A 396 -35.56 4.49 11.44
CA GLN A 396 -35.31 3.22 10.75
C GLN A 396 -36.59 2.49 10.37
N LYS A 397 -37.61 2.53 11.24
CA LYS A 397 -38.92 1.94 10.94
C LYS A 397 -39.58 2.61 9.75
N VAL A 398 -39.49 3.94 9.64
CA VAL A 398 -40.03 4.68 8.51
C VAL A 398 -39.18 4.45 7.26
N GLU A 399 -37.85 4.49 7.37
CA GLU A 399 -36.93 4.16 6.26
C GLU A 399 -37.26 2.79 5.65
N GLY A 400 -37.42 1.75 6.47
CA GLY A 400 -37.77 0.40 6.01
C GLY A 400 -39.12 0.30 5.30
N GLN A 401 -40.07 1.21 5.54
CA GLN A 401 -41.34 1.24 4.82
C GLN A 401 -41.17 1.75 3.39
N TYR A 402 -40.33 2.76 3.19
CA TYR A 402 -40.13 3.37 1.88
C TYR A 402 -38.99 2.73 1.07
N MET A 403 -38.14 1.93 1.72
CA MET A 403 -37.20 1.03 1.06
C MET A 403 -37.86 -0.29 0.61
N ALA A 404 -39.09 -0.59 1.06
CA ALA A 404 -39.84 -1.76 0.60
C ALA A 404 -40.02 -1.69 -0.92
N ASP A 405 -39.90 -2.84 -1.60
CA ASP A 405 -39.95 -2.94 -3.07
C ASP A 405 -38.85 -2.14 -3.80
N ASN A 406 -37.60 -2.32 -3.37
CA ASN A 406 -36.40 -1.82 -4.05
C ASN A 406 -36.38 -0.28 -4.23
N ASN A 407 -36.67 0.46 -3.15
CA ASN A 407 -36.65 1.93 -3.10
C ASN A 407 -37.64 2.65 -4.03
N ARG A 408 -38.68 1.97 -4.53
CA ARG A 408 -39.68 2.58 -5.44
C ARG A 408 -40.31 3.87 -4.91
N ASP A 409 -40.57 3.92 -3.60
CA ASP A 409 -41.25 5.06 -2.96
C ASP A 409 -40.27 6.08 -2.33
N MET A 410 -38.95 5.89 -2.45
CA MET A 410 -37.94 6.85 -1.98
C MET A 410 -38.09 8.26 -2.58
N PRO A 411 -38.40 8.43 -3.88
CA PRO A 411 -38.61 9.77 -4.45
C PRO A 411 -39.69 10.59 -3.74
N ILE A 412 -40.65 9.95 -3.05
CA ILE A 412 -41.69 10.63 -2.26
C ILE A 412 -41.09 11.35 -1.05
N VAL A 413 -40.09 10.73 -0.42
CA VAL A 413 -39.36 11.32 0.72
C VAL A 413 -38.49 12.48 0.22
N ASP A 414 -37.88 12.30 -0.95
CA ASP A 414 -36.86 13.22 -1.48
C ASP A 414 -37.43 14.48 -2.12
N LYS A 415 -38.73 14.46 -2.48
CA LYS A 415 -39.45 15.52 -3.19
C LYS A 415 -39.24 16.95 -2.65
N ASP A 416 -39.13 17.12 -1.33
CA ASP A 416 -39.02 18.45 -0.72
C ASP A 416 -37.57 18.97 -0.67
N LEU A 417 -36.59 18.09 -0.88
CA LEU A 417 -35.15 18.36 -0.82
C LEU A 417 -34.63 18.82 -2.18
N TYR A 418 -33.50 19.53 -2.19
CA TYR A 418 -32.82 19.96 -3.41
C TYR A 418 -31.73 18.96 -3.84
N PHE A 419 -31.15 18.25 -2.88
CA PHE A 419 -30.28 17.12 -3.13
C PHE A 419 -30.42 16.11 -1.98
N VAL A 420 -29.99 14.88 -2.22
CA VAL A 420 -30.04 13.78 -1.25
C VAL A 420 -28.66 13.23 -1.03
N ILE A 421 -28.40 12.78 0.19
CA ILE A 421 -27.13 12.18 0.59
C ILE A 421 -27.40 10.74 0.99
N ASP A 422 -26.81 9.80 0.24
CA ASP A 422 -26.74 8.41 0.67
C ASP A 422 -25.41 8.17 1.40
N GLU A 423 -25.48 8.20 2.73
CA GLU A 423 -24.34 7.96 3.62
C GLU A 423 -23.74 6.56 3.45
N LYS A 424 -24.53 5.56 3.02
CA LYS A 424 -24.03 4.18 2.85
C LYS A 424 -23.13 4.07 1.62
N ASN A 425 -23.46 4.81 0.56
CA ASN A 425 -22.75 4.77 -0.72
C ASN A 425 -21.84 6.00 -0.93
N ASN A 426 -21.83 6.97 -0.01
CA ASN A 426 -21.15 8.27 -0.14
C ASN A 426 -21.45 8.97 -1.47
N GLN A 427 -22.72 8.89 -1.88
CA GLN A 427 -23.26 9.47 -3.11
C GLN A 427 -24.16 10.66 -2.78
N ILE A 428 -24.15 11.63 -3.69
CA ILE A 428 -25.00 12.82 -3.62
C ILE A 428 -25.65 12.98 -4.98
N ASP A 429 -26.98 13.05 -4.96
CA ASP A 429 -27.77 13.20 -6.17
C ASP A 429 -28.62 14.47 -6.05
N LEU A 430 -28.64 15.27 -7.11
CA LEU A 430 -29.61 16.36 -7.25
C LEU A 430 -31.01 15.77 -7.42
N THR A 431 -31.99 16.35 -6.74
CA THR A 431 -33.40 16.04 -7.01
C THR A 431 -33.89 16.88 -8.19
N ASP A 432 -35.06 16.55 -8.75
CA ASP A 432 -35.70 17.37 -9.80
C ASP A 432 -35.81 18.85 -9.39
N LYS A 433 -36.14 19.08 -8.12
CA LYS A 433 -36.23 20.41 -7.52
C LYS A 433 -34.87 21.11 -7.42
N GLY A 434 -33.81 20.35 -7.18
CA GLY A 434 -32.42 20.84 -7.22
C GLY A 434 -31.98 21.24 -8.60
N VAL A 435 -32.25 20.38 -9.60
CA VAL A 435 -31.94 20.65 -11.01
C VAL A 435 -32.66 21.92 -11.46
N GLU A 436 -33.96 22.03 -11.21
CA GLU A 436 -34.77 23.20 -11.57
C GLU A 436 -34.25 24.48 -10.89
N TYR A 437 -33.89 24.40 -9.60
CA TYR A 437 -33.32 25.53 -8.86
C TYR A 437 -31.95 25.97 -9.39
N MET A 438 -31.11 25.03 -9.81
CA MET A 438 -29.77 25.30 -10.35
C MET A 438 -29.81 25.83 -11.78
N SER A 439 -30.77 25.38 -12.59
CA SER A 439 -31.00 25.88 -13.95
C SER A 439 -31.70 27.25 -13.96
N ALA A 440 -32.38 27.65 -12.88
CA ALA A 440 -33.07 28.92 -12.78
C ALA A 440 -32.09 30.12 -12.84
N GLY A 441 -32.10 30.82 -13.97
CA GLY A 441 -31.25 31.99 -14.23
C GLY A 441 -30.09 31.75 -15.20
N ASN A 442 -29.93 30.54 -15.72
CA ASN A 442 -29.05 30.24 -16.86
C ASN A 442 -29.83 30.39 -18.19
N GLU A 443 -29.12 30.74 -19.28
CA GLU A 443 -29.72 30.83 -20.62
C GLU A 443 -30.20 29.46 -21.15
N ASP A 444 -29.56 28.38 -20.71
CA ASP A 444 -29.92 27.00 -21.01
C ASP A 444 -30.67 26.35 -19.85
N GLN A 445 -31.92 25.92 -20.08
CA GLN A 445 -32.74 25.21 -19.09
C GLN A 445 -32.26 23.76 -18.86
N GLN A 446 -31.48 23.20 -19.80
CA GLN A 446 -30.91 21.86 -19.75
C GLN A 446 -29.42 21.87 -19.32
N PHE A 447 -28.94 22.98 -18.76
CA PHE A 447 -27.52 23.19 -18.44
C PHE A 447 -26.89 22.13 -17.51
N PHE A 448 -27.70 21.46 -16.69
CA PHE A 448 -27.29 20.37 -15.78
C PHE A 448 -27.97 19.02 -16.09
N VAL A 449 -28.57 18.88 -17.28
CA VAL A 449 -29.27 17.65 -17.70
C VAL A 449 -28.43 16.92 -18.73
N LEU A 450 -28.05 15.68 -18.43
CA LEU A 450 -27.41 14.77 -19.40
C LEU A 450 -28.47 14.23 -20.36
N THR A 451 -28.24 14.41 -21.66
CA THR A 451 -29.04 13.79 -22.71
C THR A 451 -28.62 12.34 -22.93
N ASP A 452 -29.57 11.50 -23.33
CA ASP A 452 -29.28 10.12 -23.69
C ASP A 452 -28.61 10.06 -25.07
N ILE A 453 -27.31 9.77 -25.08
CA ILE A 453 -26.50 9.65 -26.29
C ILE A 453 -27.10 8.63 -27.25
N GLY A 454 -27.64 7.50 -26.76
CA GLY A 454 -28.16 6.44 -27.62
C GLY A 454 -29.38 6.89 -28.42
N THR A 455 -30.25 7.66 -27.78
CA THR A 455 -31.45 8.22 -28.41
C THR A 455 -31.08 9.33 -29.42
N GLU A 456 -30.16 10.22 -29.07
CA GLU A 456 -29.71 11.30 -29.95
C GLU A 456 -28.89 10.79 -31.15
N ILE A 457 -28.04 9.77 -30.96
CA ILE A 457 -27.32 9.10 -32.06
C ILE A 457 -28.31 8.44 -33.01
N ALA A 458 -29.30 7.71 -32.49
CA ALA A 458 -30.32 7.10 -33.33
C ALA A 458 -31.12 8.15 -34.12
N ASP A 459 -31.32 9.35 -33.57
CA ASP A 459 -31.97 10.46 -34.26
C ASP A 459 -31.06 11.17 -35.27
N ILE A 460 -29.73 11.20 -35.05
CA ILE A 460 -28.74 11.64 -36.04
C ILE A 460 -28.67 10.66 -37.21
N GLU A 461 -28.64 9.35 -36.94
CA GLU A 461 -28.60 8.30 -37.95
C GLU A 461 -29.87 8.26 -38.81
N LYS A 462 -31.04 8.57 -38.22
CA LYS A 462 -32.31 8.72 -38.96
C LYS A 462 -32.34 9.90 -39.93
N LYS A 463 -31.45 10.89 -39.81
CA LYS A 463 -31.43 12.08 -40.68
C LYS A 463 -30.82 11.82 -42.06
N ASN A 464 -30.26 10.63 -42.33
CA ASN A 464 -29.66 10.24 -43.62
C ASN A 464 -28.67 11.28 -44.17
N LEU A 465 -27.79 11.79 -43.30
CA LEU A 465 -26.75 12.76 -43.67
C LEU A 465 -25.61 12.09 -44.46
N SER A 466 -24.73 12.87 -45.08
CA SER A 466 -23.49 12.33 -45.64
C SER A 466 -22.58 11.80 -44.52
N LYS A 467 -21.69 10.83 -44.81
CA LYS A 467 -20.82 10.22 -43.78
C LYS A 467 -19.94 11.25 -43.05
N GLU A 468 -19.51 12.30 -43.73
CA GLU A 468 -18.70 13.38 -43.14
C GLU A 468 -19.53 14.27 -42.20
N GLU A 469 -20.77 14.60 -42.59
CA GLU A 469 -21.69 15.40 -41.75
C GLU A 469 -22.24 14.61 -40.56
N GLU A 470 -22.49 13.31 -40.74
CA GLU A 470 -22.90 12.40 -39.66
C GLU A 470 -21.79 12.25 -38.62
N PHE A 471 -20.54 12.10 -39.06
CA PHE A 471 -19.38 12.05 -38.17
C PHE A 471 -19.20 13.36 -37.39
N ALA A 472 -19.27 14.50 -38.07
CA ALA A 472 -19.16 15.82 -37.41
C ALA A 472 -20.30 16.06 -36.39
N ALA A 473 -21.53 15.65 -36.70
CA ALA A 473 -22.66 15.77 -35.77
C ALA A 473 -22.52 14.84 -34.55
N LYS A 474 -22.03 13.61 -34.76
CA LYS A 474 -21.69 12.69 -33.66
C LYS A 474 -20.57 13.26 -32.81
N GLU A 475 -19.53 13.81 -33.42
CA GLU A 475 -18.39 14.45 -32.72
C GLU A 475 -18.84 15.64 -31.88
N GLU A 476 -19.72 16.51 -32.41
CA GLU A 476 -20.29 17.63 -31.66
C GLU A 476 -21.17 17.17 -30.50
N LEU A 477 -22.01 16.14 -30.70
CA LEU A 477 -22.81 15.54 -29.63
C LEU A 477 -21.93 14.96 -28.52
N TYR A 478 -20.88 14.21 -28.87
CA TYR A 478 -19.93 13.68 -27.90
C TYR A 478 -19.19 14.79 -27.16
N ARG A 479 -18.85 15.88 -27.84
CA ARG A 479 -18.21 17.05 -27.21
C ARG A 479 -19.14 17.73 -26.21
N ASP A 480 -20.39 18.00 -26.57
CA ASP A 480 -21.38 18.61 -25.66
C ASP A 480 -21.67 17.70 -24.46
N PHE A 481 -21.84 16.40 -24.71
CA PHE A 481 -22.00 15.41 -23.64
C PHE A 481 -20.80 15.38 -22.70
N SER A 482 -19.58 15.38 -23.24
CA SER A 482 -18.34 15.39 -22.45
C SER A 482 -18.26 16.62 -21.55
N ILE A 483 -18.54 17.82 -22.07
CA ILE A 483 -18.54 19.07 -21.31
C ILE A 483 -19.60 19.05 -20.20
N LYS A 484 -20.83 18.62 -20.51
CA LYS A 484 -21.93 18.53 -19.52
C LYS A 484 -21.64 17.50 -18.44
N SER A 485 -21.09 16.34 -18.81
CA SER A 485 -20.68 15.29 -17.90
C SER A 485 -19.60 15.78 -16.93
N GLU A 486 -18.56 16.47 -17.43
CA GLU A 486 -17.51 17.07 -16.61
C GLU A 486 -18.04 18.12 -15.64
N ARG A 487 -19.00 18.95 -16.09
CA ARG A 487 -19.66 19.94 -15.23
C ARG A 487 -20.46 19.30 -14.11
N ILE A 488 -21.25 18.28 -14.42
CA ILE A 488 -22.04 17.53 -13.41
C ILE A 488 -21.11 16.83 -12.43
N HIS A 489 -20.00 16.28 -12.91
CA HIS A 489 -18.97 15.71 -12.06
C HIS A 489 -18.40 16.74 -11.08
N THR A 490 -17.99 17.91 -11.60
CA THR A 490 -17.48 19.04 -10.80
C THR A 490 -18.50 19.49 -9.75
N LEU A 491 -19.78 19.59 -10.14
CA LEU A 491 -20.89 19.92 -9.25
C LEU A 491 -21.04 18.88 -8.12
N ASN A 492 -21.00 17.59 -8.44
CA ASN A 492 -21.11 16.52 -7.46
C ASN A 492 -19.94 16.54 -6.47
N GLN A 493 -18.71 16.76 -6.95
CA GLN A 493 -17.54 16.88 -6.07
C GLN A 493 -17.63 18.10 -5.15
N LEU A 494 -18.12 19.25 -5.63
CA LEU A 494 -18.38 20.42 -4.79
C LEU A 494 -19.46 20.13 -3.74
N LEU A 495 -20.61 19.56 -4.11
CA LEU A 495 -21.64 19.19 -3.13
C LEU A 495 -21.08 18.23 -2.07
N LYS A 496 -20.23 17.28 -2.50
CA LYS A 496 -19.56 16.33 -1.62
C LYS A 496 -18.61 17.03 -0.64
N ALA A 497 -17.75 17.89 -1.13
CA ALA A 497 -16.85 18.70 -0.31
C ALA A 497 -17.63 19.55 0.71
N TYR A 498 -18.78 20.13 0.34
CA TYR A 498 -19.58 21.00 1.21
C TYR A 498 -20.37 20.27 2.28
N THR A 499 -20.75 19.01 2.06
CA THR A 499 -21.71 18.29 2.90
C THR A 499 -21.14 17.10 3.66
N LEU A 500 -20.13 16.43 3.10
CA LEU A 500 -19.53 15.23 3.70
C LEU A 500 -18.17 15.48 4.36
N PHE A 501 -17.45 16.55 3.98
CA PHE A 501 -16.10 16.84 4.48
C PHE A 501 -16.10 18.11 5.34
N GLU A 502 -15.86 17.97 6.64
CA GLU A 502 -15.70 19.06 7.60
C GLU A 502 -14.21 19.38 7.82
N LYS A 503 -13.94 20.68 7.98
CA LYS A 503 -12.62 21.16 8.37
C LYS A 503 -12.34 20.75 9.81
N ASP A 504 -11.10 20.37 10.08
CA ASP A 504 -10.57 19.85 11.35
C ASP A 504 -11.07 18.45 11.74
N ASP A 505 -11.75 17.75 10.83
CA ASP A 505 -12.15 16.34 10.97
C ASP A 505 -11.50 15.49 9.87
N GLU A 506 -11.99 15.56 8.63
CA GLU A 506 -11.41 14.81 7.51
C GLU A 506 -10.16 15.49 6.89
N TYR A 507 -10.02 16.81 7.06
CA TYR A 507 -8.87 17.57 6.56
C TYR A 507 -8.60 18.83 7.39
N VAL A 508 -7.39 19.37 7.26
CA VAL A 508 -6.96 20.65 7.85
C VAL A 508 -6.38 21.56 6.77
N VAL A 509 -6.40 22.87 7.01
CA VAL A 509 -5.73 23.85 6.12
C VAL A 509 -4.50 24.39 6.84
N ILE A 510 -3.32 24.13 6.30
CA ILE A 510 -2.03 24.54 6.87
C ILE A 510 -1.20 25.19 5.75
N ASP A 511 -0.60 26.34 6.01
CA ASP A 511 0.22 27.10 5.05
C ASP A 511 -0.50 27.42 3.71
N GLY A 512 -1.83 27.49 3.75
CA GLY A 512 -2.63 27.72 2.55
C GLY A 512 -2.74 26.48 1.66
N GLU A 513 -2.58 25.27 2.20
CA GLU A 513 -2.80 23.99 1.52
C GLU A 513 -3.76 23.10 2.30
N VAL A 514 -4.56 22.30 1.60
CA VAL A 514 -5.45 21.29 2.21
C VAL A 514 -4.64 20.03 2.49
N LYS A 515 -4.55 19.62 3.76
CA LYS A 515 -3.90 18.37 4.17
C LYS A 515 -4.92 17.39 4.76
N ILE A 516 -4.91 16.15 4.27
CA ILE A 516 -5.84 15.09 4.69
C ILE A 516 -5.51 14.62 6.11
N VAL A 517 -6.54 14.39 6.91
CA VAL A 517 -6.43 13.78 8.24
C VAL A 517 -6.97 12.34 8.19
N ASP A 518 -6.19 11.39 8.67
CA ASP A 518 -6.64 10.01 8.86
C ASP A 518 -7.68 9.97 10.00
N GLU A 519 -8.90 9.54 9.69
CA GLU A 519 -10.03 9.45 10.62
C GLU A 519 -9.74 8.54 11.84
N GLN A 520 -8.96 7.47 11.65
CA GLN A 520 -8.66 6.50 12.71
C GLN A 520 -7.56 6.99 13.65
N THR A 521 -6.58 7.72 13.12
CA THR A 521 -5.36 8.08 13.85
C THR A 521 -5.24 9.58 14.16
N GLY A 522 -6.03 10.43 13.50
CA GLY A 522 -5.92 11.88 13.58
C GLY A 522 -4.60 12.43 13.02
N ARG A 523 -3.90 11.65 12.17
CA ARG A 523 -2.61 12.03 11.56
C ARG A 523 -2.82 12.82 10.28
N ILE A 524 -1.91 13.76 10.04
CA ILE A 524 -1.81 14.45 8.76
C ILE A 524 -1.10 13.52 7.78
N MET A 525 -1.74 13.22 6.66
CA MET A 525 -1.19 12.36 5.62
C MET A 525 -0.47 13.21 4.57
N GLU A 526 0.82 13.49 4.80
CA GLU A 526 1.61 14.29 3.88
C GLU A 526 1.74 13.65 2.50
N GLY A 527 1.68 14.47 1.44
CA GLY A 527 1.74 14.04 0.05
C GLY A 527 0.47 13.34 -0.47
N ARG A 528 -0.56 13.14 0.36
CA ARG A 528 -1.82 12.52 -0.08
C ARG A 528 -2.86 13.57 -0.50
N ARG A 529 -3.57 13.27 -1.59
CA ARG A 529 -4.70 14.06 -2.10
C ARG A 529 -5.94 13.19 -2.26
N TYR A 530 -7.11 13.79 -2.18
CA TYR A 530 -8.34 13.10 -2.55
C TYR A 530 -8.38 13.00 -4.07
N SER A 531 -8.65 11.80 -4.57
CA SER A 531 -8.76 11.58 -6.01
C SER A 531 -10.01 12.27 -6.57
N ASP A 532 -10.10 12.31 -7.90
CA ASP A 532 -11.35 12.58 -8.61
C ASP A 532 -11.89 14.02 -8.55
N GLY A 533 -11.01 15.02 -8.46
CA GLY A 533 -11.45 16.41 -8.35
C GLY A 533 -11.97 16.78 -6.95
N LEU A 534 -12.09 15.83 -6.02
CA LEU A 534 -12.59 16.09 -4.67
C LEU A 534 -11.63 16.98 -3.87
N HIS A 535 -10.32 16.80 -4.04
CA HIS A 535 -9.33 17.64 -3.35
C HIS A 535 -9.43 19.09 -3.84
N GLN A 536 -9.52 19.26 -5.16
CA GLN A 536 -9.74 20.54 -5.81
C GLN A 536 -11.07 21.18 -5.37
N ALA A 537 -12.13 20.39 -5.21
CA ALA A 537 -13.40 20.86 -4.69
C ALA A 537 -13.30 21.36 -3.23
N ILE A 538 -12.48 20.71 -2.39
CA ILE A 538 -12.22 21.15 -1.01
C ILE A 538 -11.34 22.41 -1.00
N GLU A 539 -10.32 22.48 -1.84
CA GLU A 539 -9.51 23.70 -2.02
C GLU A 539 -10.38 24.88 -2.46
N ALA A 540 -11.24 24.66 -3.47
CA ALA A 540 -12.21 25.62 -3.95
C ALA A 540 -13.16 26.06 -2.83
N LYS A 541 -13.74 25.12 -2.07
CA LYS A 541 -14.59 25.39 -0.90
C LYS A 541 -13.89 26.31 0.10
N GLU A 542 -12.66 25.99 0.48
CA GLU A 542 -11.90 26.72 1.49
C GLU A 542 -11.22 28.01 0.98
N ASN A 543 -11.43 28.37 -0.30
CA ASN A 543 -10.78 29.51 -0.97
C ASN A 543 -9.25 29.42 -0.98
N VAL A 544 -8.74 28.21 -1.09
CA VAL A 544 -7.33 27.91 -1.27
C VAL A 544 -7.01 27.91 -2.77
N LYS A 545 -5.74 28.10 -3.14
CA LYS A 545 -5.30 28.02 -4.53
C LYS A 545 -5.66 26.64 -5.08
N ILE A 546 -6.52 26.60 -6.10
CA ILE A 546 -6.88 25.35 -6.77
C ILE A 546 -5.67 24.86 -7.54
N GLU A 547 -5.30 23.67 -7.18
CA GLU A 547 -4.11 22.97 -7.53
C GLU A 547 -4.44 22.12 -8.79
N ALA A 548 -3.54 22.06 -9.79
CA ALA A 548 -3.87 21.45 -11.08
C ALA A 548 -4.34 19.99 -10.92
N ALA A 549 -5.26 19.54 -11.77
CA ALA A 549 -5.73 18.15 -11.75
C ALA A 549 -4.52 17.20 -11.82
N THR A 550 -4.52 16.21 -10.94
CA THR A 550 -3.42 15.26 -10.81
C THR A 550 -3.78 13.96 -11.49
N GLN A 551 -2.87 13.42 -12.30
CA GLN A 551 -2.99 12.13 -12.93
C GLN A 551 -2.08 11.11 -12.25
N THR A 552 -2.53 9.85 -12.18
CA THR A 552 -1.72 8.72 -11.72
C THR A 552 -0.56 8.47 -12.69
N PHE A 553 0.69 8.60 -12.21
CA PHE A 553 1.90 8.27 -12.97
C PHE A 553 2.39 6.86 -12.68
N ALA A 554 2.21 6.40 -11.44
CA ALA A 554 2.56 5.05 -11.04
C ALA A 554 1.68 4.63 -9.86
N THR A 555 1.32 3.35 -9.80
CA THR A 555 0.53 2.80 -8.69
C THR A 555 0.95 1.35 -8.46
N VAL A 556 0.91 0.88 -7.22
CA VAL A 556 1.08 -0.53 -6.84
C VAL A 556 0.36 -0.80 -5.53
N THR A 557 -0.25 -1.97 -5.39
CA THR A 557 -0.77 -2.42 -4.09
C THR A 557 0.36 -2.99 -3.24
N LEU A 558 0.28 -2.84 -1.91
CA LEU A 558 1.25 -3.47 -0.99
C LEU A 558 1.28 -4.99 -1.20
N GLN A 559 0.12 -5.59 -1.49
CA GLN A 559 -0.03 -6.99 -1.85
C GLN A 559 0.92 -7.39 -2.99
N ASN A 560 0.79 -6.72 -4.14
CA ASN A 560 1.60 -7.05 -5.31
C ASN A 560 3.07 -6.66 -5.13
N TYR A 561 3.36 -5.58 -4.40
CA TYR A 561 4.74 -5.22 -4.06
C TYR A 561 5.45 -6.35 -3.28
N PHE A 562 4.85 -6.84 -2.19
CA PHE A 562 5.48 -7.88 -1.38
C PHE A 562 5.50 -9.27 -2.04
N ARG A 563 4.61 -9.54 -3.01
CA ARG A 563 4.63 -10.76 -3.83
C ARG A 563 5.85 -10.85 -4.76
N MET A 564 6.53 -9.74 -5.04
CA MET A 564 7.72 -9.73 -5.89
C MET A 564 9.00 -10.24 -5.20
N TYR A 565 9.01 -10.36 -3.87
CA TYR A 565 10.19 -10.84 -3.16
C TYR A 565 10.41 -12.34 -3.37
N ASN A 566 11.65 -12.77 -3.57
CA ASN A 566 12.00 -14.20 -3.66
C ASN A 566 11.58 -14.97 -2.39
N LYS A 567 11.70 -14.31 -1.23
CA LYS A 567 11.28 -14.83 0.06
C LYS A 567 10.64 -13.71 0.89
N LEU A 568 9.46 -13.99 1.43
CA LEU A 568 8.72 -13.10 2.31
C LEU A 568 8.45 -13.80 3.65
N ALA A 569 8.67 -13.11 4.76
CA ALA A 569 8.36 -13.60 6.10
C ALA A 569 7.74 -12.49 6.93
N GLY A 570 7.08 -12.87 8.03
CA GLY A 570 6.47 -11.89 8.91
C GLY A 570 6.41 -12.33 10.36
N MET A 571 6.36 -11.37 11.28
CA MET A 571 6.14 -11.66 12.70
C MET A 571 5.03 -10.76 13.24
N THR A 572 4.19 -11.31 14.11
CA THR A 572 3.15 -10.55 14.80
C THR A 572 2.67 -11.30 16.04
N GLY A 573 1.93 -10.64 16.91
CA GLY A 573 1.27 -11.30 18.04
C GLY A 573 -0.06 -11.96 17.70
N THR A 574 -0.61 -11.73 16.51
CA THR A 574 -2.00 -12.07 16.20
C THR A 574 -2.22 -12.29 14.69
N ALA A 575 -1.75 -13.41 14.13
CA ALA A 575 -1.91 -13.73 12.70
C ALA A 575 -2.92 -14.85 12.42
N GLU A 576 -3.20 -15.72 13.39
CA GLU A 576 -4.00 -16.94 13.25
C GLU A 576 -5.41 -16.64 12.72
N THR A 577 -5.97 -15.49 13.08
CA THR A 577 -7.30 -15.07 12.62
C THR A 577 -7.34 -14.83 11.11
N GLU A 578 -6.25 -14.34 10.52
CA GLU A 578 -6.13 -14.00 9.09
C GLU A 578 -5.28 -15.01 8.31
N ALA A 579 -5.00 -16.19 8.88
CA ALA A 579 -4.16 -17.21 8.24
C ALA A 579 -4.66 -17.61 6.85
N GLY A 580 -5.98 -17.60 6.64
CA GLY A 580 -6.58 -17.85 5.32
C GLY A 580 -6.24 -16.76 4.30
N GLU A 581 -6.31 -15.48 4.70
CA GLU A 581 -5.96 -14.33 3.85
C GLU A 581 -4.47 -14.32 3.51
N PHE A 582 -3.60 -14.54 4.50
CA PHE A 582 -2.15 -14.62 4.30
C PHE A 582 -1.76 -15.70 3.28
N TRP A 583 -2.35 -16.89 3.38
CA TRP A 583 -2.10 -17.97 2.42
C TRP A 583 -2.68 -17.67 1.03
N GLN A 584 -3.90 -17.14 0.98
CA GLN A 584 -4.57 -16.87 -0.28
C GLN A 584 -3.83 -15.83 -1.11
N ILE A 585 -3.41 -14.72 -0.50
CA ILE A 585 -2.78 -13.58 -1.16
C ILE A 585 -1.26 -13.77 -1.30
N TYR A 586 -0.57 -14.08 -0.20
CA TYR A 586 0.89 -14.03 -0.12
C TYR A 586 1.56 -15.42 -0.09
N LYS A 587 0.78 -16.50 0.00
CA LYS A 587 1.29 -17.87 0.22
C LYS A 587 2.10 -18.00 1.52
N LEU A 588 1.79 -17.16 2.51
CA LEU A 588 2.40 -17.18 3.83
C LEU A 588 1.61 -18.09 4.78
N ASP A 589 2.25 -19.15 5.25
CA ASP A 589 1.71 -20.00 6.33
C ASP A 589 1.92 -19.33 7.69
N VAL A 590 0.94 -19.45 8.59
CA VAL A 590 1.04 -18.94 9.97
C VAL A 590 1.36 -20.07 10.94
N VAL A 591 2.41 -19.90 11.73
CA VAL A 591 2.83 -20.84 12.79
C VAL A 591 2.74 -20.16 14.14
N VAL A 592 1.96 -20.73 15.07
CA VAL A 592 1.79 -20.18 16.42
C VAL A 592 2.90 -20.69 17.32
N ILE A 593 3.76 -19.78 17.76
CA ILE A 593 4.93 -20.09 18.57
C ILE A 593 4.51 -20.17 20.05
N PRO A 594 4.91 -21.23 20.78
CA PRO A 594 4.67 -21.31 22.22
C PRO A 594 5.33 -20.16 22.98
N THR A 595 4.67 -19.66 24.03
CA THR A 595 5.27 -18.66 24.92
C THR A 595 6.39 -19.28 25.75
N ASN A 596 7.43 -18.49 26.05
CA ASN A 596 8.53 -18.93 26.91
C ASN A 596 8.03 -19.30 28.33
N ARG A 597 7.06 -18.54 28.83
CA ARG A 597 6.39 -18.76 30.11
C ARG A 597 4.87 -18.81 29.93
N PRO A 598 4.14 -19.62 30.70
CA PRO A 598 2.68 -19.67 30.63
C PRO A 598 2.04 -18.31 30.97
N ILE A 599 0.99 -17.94 30.24
CA ILE A 599 0.25 -16.69 30.47
C ILE A 599 -0.58 -16.81 31.75
N GLN A 600 -0.44 -15.84 32.66
CA GLN A 600 -1.18 -15.76 33.94
C GLN A 600 -2.27 -14.67 33.95
N ARG A 601 -2.52 -14.01 32.80
CA ARG A 601 -3.47 -12.91 32.69
C ARG A 601 -4.92 -13.39 32.90
N ASP A 602 -5.67 -12.69 33.74
CA ASP A 602 -7.10 -12.89 33.94
C ASP A 602 -7.92 -12.14 32.87
N ASP A 603 -8.35 -12.86 31.82
CA ASP A 603 -9.21 -12.31 30.76
C ASP A 603 -10.69 -12.47 31.11
N ARG A 604 -11.33 -11.35 31.49
CA ARG A 604 -12.72 -11.32 31.96
C ARG A 604 -13.72 -11.20 30.81
N GLN A 605 -14.96 -11.60 31.08
CA GLN A 605 -16.09 -11.45 30.14
C GLN A 605 -16.51 -9.99 29.99
N ASP A 606 -17.04 -9.63 28.83
CA ASP A 606 -17.44 -8.25 28.52
C ASP A 606 -18.56 -7.75 29.44
N LEU A 607 -18.43 -6.50 29.90
CA LEU A 607 -19.49 -5.80 30.64
C LEU A 607 -20.33 -5.02 29.63
N VAL A 608 -21.60 -5.40 29.50
CA VAL A 608 -22.49 -4.79 28.51
C VAL A 608 -23.49 -3.86 29.18
N PHE A 609 -23.56 -2.64 28.67
CA PHE A 609 -24.39 -1.54 29.15
C PHE A 609 -25.43 -1.14 28.10
N LYS A 610 -26.52 -0.49 28.53
CA LYS A 610 -27.56 -0.01 27.63
C LYS A 610 -27.14 1.28 26.94
N THR A 611 -26.46 2.17 27.65
CA THR A 611 -26.04 3.50 27.15
C THR A 611 -24.54 3.75 27.31
N ASN A 612 -24.00 4.64 26.47
CA ASN A 612 -22.61 5.08 26.54
C ASN A 612 -22.29 5.79 27.86
N ARG A 613 -23.26 6.51 28.43
CA ARG A 613 -23.07 7.23 29.70
C ARG A 613 -22.80 6.27 30.87
N GLU A 614 -23.57 5.19 30.95
CA GLU A 614 -23.37 4.15 31.98
C GLU A 614 -22.02 3.46 31.82
N LYS A 615 -21.69 3.08 30.58
CA LYS A 615 -20.41 2.49 30.20
C LYS A 615 -19.23 3.34 30.69
N TYR A 616 -19.20 4.63 30.36
CA TYR A 616 -18.09 5.51 30.73
C TYR A 616 -18.00 5.76 32.23
N ASN A 617 -19.13 5.87 32.94
CA ASN A 617 -19.11 5.98 34.40
C ASN A 617 -18.49 4.72 35.04
N ALA A 618 -18.88 3.53 34.59
CA ALA A 618 -18.34 2.27 35.10
C ALA A 618 -16.84 2.10 34.79
N VAL A 619 -16.38 2.56 33.62
CA VAL A 619 -14.95 2.61 33.27
C VAL A 619 -14.19 3.51 34.24
N ILE A 620 -14.70 4.71 34.54
CA ILE A 620 -14.03 5.67 35.43
C ILE A 620 -13.97 5.12 36.86
N GLU A 621 -15.05 4.51 37.36
CA GLU A 621 -15.09 3.90 38.70
C GLU A 621 -14.09 2.74 38.84
N GLU A 622 -13.94 1.89 37.82
CA GLU A 622 -12.93 0.83 37.84
C GLU A 622 -11.51 1.39 37.78
N ILE A 623 -11.26 2.45 37.00
CA ILE A 623 -9.96 3.14 36.98
C ILE A 623 -9.61 3.66 38.38
N GLU A 624 -10.54 4.35 39.03
CA GLU A 624 -10.35 4.91 40.38
C GLU A 624 -9.97 3.81 41.38
N LYS A 625 -10.71 2.70 41.40
CA LYS A 625 -10.43 1.54 42.24
C LYS A 625 -9.05 0.91 41.99
N LEU A 626 -8.64 0.81 40.73
CA LEU A 626 -7.34 0.23 40.36
C LEU A 626 -6.16 1.15 40.71
N VAL A 627 -6.35 2.47 40.58
CA VAL A 627 -5.37 3.48 41.00
C VAL A 627 -5.18 3.42 42.52
N GLU A 628 -6.26 3.34 43.31
CA GLU A 628 -6.19 3.17 44.76
C GLU A 628 -5.47 1.88 45.17
N ALA A 629 -5.60 0.82 44.37
CA ALA A 629 -4.87 -0.44 44.56
C ALA A 629 -3.40 -0.38 44.06
N GLY A 630 -2.92 0.77 43.58
CA GLY A 630 -1.56 0.96 43.09
C GLY A 630 -1.24 0.22 41.80
N ARG A 631 -2.24 -0.18 41.01
CA ARG A 631 -2.06 -0.93 39.75
C ARG A 631 -1.93 0.04 38.57
N PRO A 632 -1.00 -0.18 37.62
CA PRO A 632 -1.00 0.54 36.35
C PRO A 632 -2.19 0.13 35.50
N ILE A 633 -2.72 1.09 34.74
CA ILE A 633 -3.88 0.90 33.87
C ILE A 633 -3.56 1.39 32.45
N LEU A 634 -3.86 0.55 31.46
CA LEU A 634 -3.92 0.93 30.05
C LEU A 634 -5.37 0.90 29.57
N VAL A 635 -5.89 2.07 29.19
CA VAL A 635 -7.25 2.25 28.67
C VAL A 635 -7.16 2.35 27.15
N GLY A 636 -7.74 1.39 26.42
CA GLY A 636 -7.83 1.42 24.97
C GLY A 636 -9.15 1.99 24.48
N THR A 637 -9.10 3.01 23.62
CA THR A 637 -10.26 3.62 22.95
C THR A 637 -10.21 3.42 21.44
N THR A 638 -11.33 3.54 20.75
CA THR A 638 -11.43 3.39 19.28
C THR A 638 -11.24 4.70 18.51
N SER A 639 -11.44 5.85 19.16
CA SER A 639 -11.26 7.18 18.56
C SER A 639 -10.59 8.19 19.49
N VAL A 640 -10.04 9.25 18.90
CA VAL A 640 -9.43 10.37 19.62
C VAL A 640 -10.47 11.13 20.45
N GLU A 641 -11.69 11.26 19.94
CA GLU A 641 -12.80 11.91 20.63
C GLU A 641 -13.10 11.22 21.98
N ILE A 642 -13.19 9.88 21.98
CA ILE A 642 -13.43 9.09 23.20
C ILE A 642 -12.27 9.24 24.17
N SER A 643 -11.03 9.22 23.68
CA SER A 643 -9.83 9.46 24.49
C SER A 643 -9.86 10.83 25.17
N GLN A 644 -10.25 11.88 24.46
CA GLN A 644 -10.38 13.23 25.03
C GLN A 644 -11.53 13.33 26.03
N LEU A 645 -12.66 12.67 25.77
CA LEU A 645 -13.80 12.63 26.69
C LEU A 645 -13.39 11.98 28.02
N LEU A 646 -12.74 10.82 27.98
CA LEU A 646 -12.24 10.13 29.17
C LEU A 646 -11.18 10.95 29.89
N SER A 647 -10.25 11.57 29.16
CA SER A 647 -9.23 12.45 29.74
C SER A 647 -9.85 13.62 30.52
N LYS A 648 -10.88 14.29 29.97
CA LYS A 648 -11.61 15.34 30.68
C LYS A 648 -12.30 14.80 31.93
N ALA A 649 -12.93 13.64 31.84
CA ALA A 649 -13.62 13.02 32.98
C ALA A 649 -12.66 12.62 34.12
N LEU A 650 -11.50 12.04 33.79
CA LEU A 650 -10.46 11.72 34.78
C LEU A 650 -9.84 12.98 35.40
N SER A 651 -9.66 14.03 34.61
CA SER A 651 -9.18 15.33 35.11
C SER A 651 -10.13 15.93 36.16
N LEU A 652 -11.45 15.82 35.94
CA LEU A 652 -12.47 16.27 36.90
C LEU A 652 -12.41 15.50 38.22
N ARG A 653 -12.02 14.22 38.19
CA ARG A 653 -11.77 13.38 39.39
C ARG A 653 -10.35 13.51 39.94
N LYS A 654 -9.52 14.38 39.37
CA LYS A 654 -8.12 14.62 39.78
C LYS A 654 -7.23 13.36 39.68
N ILE A 655 -7.52 12.47 38.72
CA ILE A 655 -6.69 11.29 38.45
C ILE A 655 -5.62 11.66 37.41
N PRO A 656 -4.32 11.63 37.75
CA PRO A 656 -3.25 11.86 36.79
C PRO A 656 -3.26 10.79 35.69
N HIS A 657 -3.18 11.22 34.43
CA HIS A 657 -3.20 10.30 33.29
C HIS A 657 -2.46 10.89 32.09
N ASN A 658 -2.00 10.01 31.21
CA ASN A 658 -1.40 10.36 29.93
C ASN A 658 -2.31 9.91 28.77
N VAL A 659 -2.26 10.63 27.65
CA VAL A 659 -3.05 10.31 26.45
C VAL A 659 -2.11 10.12 25.25
N LEU A 660 -2.26 8.99 24.57
CA LEU A 660 -1.53 8.61 23.37
C LEU A 660 -2.48 8.66 22.18
N ASN A 661 -2.21 9.57 21.23
CA ASN A 661 -3.07 9.82 20.07
C ASN A 661 -2.37 9.52 18.74
N ALA A 662 -1.34 8.68 18.76
CA ALA A 662 -0.56 8.28 17.59
C ALA A 662 0.08 9.45 16.80
N LYS A 663 0.31 10.61 17.42
CA LYS A 663 0.85 11.83 16.76
C LYS A 663 2.37 11.98 16.87
N LEU A 664 2.95 11.63 18.01
CA LEU A 664 4.37 11.86 18.30
C LEU A 664 5.01 10.57 18.82
N HIS A 665 5.42 9.70 17.89
CA HIS A 665 5.92 8.35 18.17
C HIS A 665 7.00 8.27 19.25
N LYS A 666 7.99 9.19 19.21
CA LYS A 666 9.07 9.22 20.20
C LYS A 666 8.54 9.52 21.61
N LYS A 667 7.75 10.59 21.77
CA LYS A 667 7.14 10.95 23.07
C LYS A 667 6.19 9.88 23.57
N GLU A 668 5.46 9.23 22.66
CA GLU A 668 4.59 8.12 23.02
C GLU A 668 5.38 6.92 23.53
N ALA A 669 6.51 6.58 22.90
CA ALA A 669 7.39 5.52 23.38
C ALA A 669 7.94 5.83 24.78
N GLU A 670 8.32 7.09 25.05
CA GLU A 670 8.74 7.55 26.38
C GLU A 670 7.62 7.36 27.42
N ILE A 671 6.40 7.79 27.12
CA ILE A 671 5.23 7.63 28.00
C ILE A 671 4.92 6.14 28.24
N VAL A 672 4.98 5.31 27.19
CA VAL A 672 4.69 3.86 27.29
C VAL A 672 5.73 3.14 28.14
N ALA A 673 7.00 3.54 28.07
CA ALA A 673 8.06 2.97 28.90
C ALA A 673 7.80 3.22 30.40
N GLU A 674 7.18 4.34 30.75
CA GLU A 674 6.83 4.70 32.12
C GLU A 674 5.44 4.21 32.57
N ALA A 675 4.59 3.76 31.63
CA ALA A 675 3.22 3.33 31.88
C ALA A 675 3.09 2.14 32.86
N GLY A 676 4.18 1.40 33.11
CA GLY A 676 4.23 0.28 34.05
C GLY A 676 4.40 0.68 35.52
N GLY A 677 4.44 1.98 35.84
CA GLY A 677 4.54 2.50 37.20
C GLY A 677 3.27 2.33 38.05
N ALA A 678 3.41 2.26 39.37
CA ALA A 678 2.27 2.10 40.28
C ALA A 678 1.28 3.28 40.15
N GLY A 679 -0.01 2.97 39.97
CA GLY A 679 -1.09 3.95 39.84
C GLY A 679 -1.06 4.80 38.55
N VAL A 680 -0.17 4.50 37.59
CA VAL A 680 -0.09 5.24 36.33
C VAL A 680 -1.26 4.86 35.41
N VAL A 681 -1.99 5.86 34.93
CA VAL A 681 -3.09 5.69 33.96
C VAL A 681 -2.64 6.18 32.59
N THR A 682 -2.72 5.32 31.59
CA THR A 682 -2.41 5.66 30.20
C THR A 682 -3.62 5.37 29.33
N ILE A 683 -4.10 6.36 28.59
CA ILE A 683 -5.15 6.23 27.59
C ILE A 683 -4.49 6.13 26.21
N ALA A 684 -4.82 5.09 25.45
CA ALA A 684 -4.31 4.88 24.11
C ALA A 684 -5.46 4.83 23.11
N THR A 685 -5.44 5.73 22.12
CA THR A 685 -6.33 5.66 20.97
C THR A 685 -5.84 4.56 20.03
N ASN A 686 -6.73 3.62 19.70
CA ASN A 686 -6.48 2.43 18.89
C ASN A 686 -5.24 1.66 19.35
N MET A 687 -4.17 1.75 18.57
CA MET A 687 -2.89 1.06 18.82
C MET A 687 -1.73 2.06 19.02
N ALA A 688 -2.01 3.25 19.55
CA ALA A 688 -0.95 4.19 19.94
C ALA A 688 0.03 3.53 20.93
N GLY A 689 1.32 3.85 20.82
CA GLY A 689 2.37 3.18 21.61
C GLY A 689 2.73 1.76 21.13
N ARG A 690 2.44 1.41 19.87
CA ARG A 690 2.86 0.12 19.29
C ARG A 690 4.38 -0.01 19.18
N GLY A 691 4.88 -1.25 19.25
CA GLY A 691 6.32 -1.55 19.17
C GLY A 691 7.13 -1.21 20.42
N THR A 692 6.49 -0.71 21.49
CA THR A 692 7.14 -0.42 22.78
C THR A 692 6.58 -1.32 23.88
N ASP A 693 7.47 -1.86 24.73
CA ASP A 693 7.12 -2.75 25.83
C ASP A 693 6.81 -1.99 27.13
N ILE A 694 5.81 -2.45 27.88
CA ILE A 694 5.43 -1.89 29.19
C ILE A 694 6.07 -2.79 30.25
N LYS A 695 7.21 -2.37 30.78
CA LYS A 695 7.95 -3.13 31.80
C LYS A 695 7.36 -2.87 33.19
N LEU A 696 7.04 -3.92 33.92
CA LEU A 696 6.50 -3.85 35.29
C LEU A 696 7.61 -3.96 36.34
N LYS A 697 7.57 -3.09 37.36
CA LYS A 697 8.45 -3.16 38.53
C LYS A 697 7.93 -4.20 39.55
N GLY A 698 8.79 -4.66 40.46
CA GLY A 698 8.50 -5.77 41.39
C GLY A 698 7.25 -5.56 42.27
N GLU A 699 7.07 -4.36 42.82
CA GLU A 699 5.91 -4.00 43.67
C GLU A 699 4.58 -4.07 42.90
N VAL A 700 4.58 -3.62 41.64
CA VAL A 700 3.41 -3.64 40.76
C VAL A 700 2.97 -5.06 40.40
N LYS A 701 3.92 -5.99 40.24
CA LYS A 701 3.59 -7.40 40.00
C LYS A 701 2.84 -8.00 41.19
N ALA A 702 3.25 -7.65 42.41
CA ALA A 702 2.57 -8.11 43.63
C ALA A 702 1.12 -7.56 43.74
N ASN A 703 0.88 -6.34 43.25
CA ASN A 703 -0.45 -5.72 43.23
C ASN A 703 -1.37 -6.27 42.12
N GLY A 704 -0.98 -7.34 41.41
CA GLY A 704 -1.78 -7.95 40.35
C GLY A 704 -1.44 -7.48 38.93
N GLY A 705 -0.34 -6.74 38.76
CA GLY A 705 0.20 -6.34 37.46
C GLY A 705 -0.69 -5.39 36.65
N LEU A 706 -0.39 -5.26 35.36
CA LEU A 706 -1.06 -4.33 34.44
C LEU A 706 -2.53 -4.70 34.23
N ALA A 707 -3.41 -3.70 34.39
CA ALA A 707 -4.82 -3.81 34.08
C ALA A 707 -5.11 -3.19 32.70
N ILE A 708 -5.74 -3.97 31.82
CA ILE A 708 -6.21 -3.51 30.51
C ILE A 708 -7.70 -3.22 30.59
N ILE A 709 -8.10 -2.02 30.18
CA ILE A 709 -9.50 -1.61 30.06
C ILE A 709 -9.78 -1.26 28.60
N GLY A 710 -10.59 -2.07 27.92
CA GLY A 710 -11.13 -1.72 26.60
C GLY A 710 -12.44 -0.98 26.77
N THR A 711 -12.55 0.25 26.25
CA THR A 711 -13.80 1.03 26.38
C THR A 711 -14.85 0.68 25.34
N GLU A 712 -14.45 -0.06 24.30
CA GLU A 712 -15.27 -0.58 23.21
C GLU A 712 -14.59 -1.83 22.62
N ARG A 713 -15.30 -2.51 21.73
CA ARG A 713 -14.77 -3.57 20.88
C ARG A 713 -14.38 -3.00 19.52
N HIS A 714 -13.18 -3.29 19.06
CA HIS A 714 -12.75 -2.87 17.72
C HIS A 714 -13.47 -3.69 16.64
N ASP A 715 -13.45 -3.18 15.41
CA ASP A 715 -14.00 -3.88 14.25
C ASP A 715 -13.35 -5.24 14.01
N SER A 716 -12.08 -5.38 14.41
CA SER A 716 -11.34 -6.62 14.34
C SER A 716 -11.01 -7.17 15.74
N ARG A 717 -11.22 -8.48 15.90
CA ARG A 717 -10.87 -9.22 17.11
C ARG A 717 -9.35 -9.25 17.35
N ARG A 718 -8.58 -9.10 16.28
CA ARG A 718 -7.12 -9.02 16.30
C ARG A 718 -6.62 -7.85 17.14
N VAL A 719 -7.17 -6.66 16.91
CA VAL A 719 -6.81 -5.43 17.63
C VAL A 719 -7.14 -5.56 19.12
N ASP A 720 -8.30 -6.14 19.45
CA ASP A 720 -8.66 -6.45 20.84
C ASP A 720 -7.65 -7.39 21.51
N ARG A 721 -7.21 -8.45 20.80
CA ARG A 721 -6.19 -9.39 21.29
C ARG A 721 -4.84 -8.69 21.51
N GLN A 722 -4.46 -7.76 20.65
CA GLN A 722 -3.24 -6.97 20.82
C GLN A 722 -3.30 -6.06 22.04
N LEU A 723 -4.44 -5.40 22.26
CA LEU A 723 -4.67 -4.59 23.46
C LEU A 723 -4.56 -5.45 24.73
N ARG A 724 -5.21 -6.62 24.76
CA ARG A 724 -5.04 -7.58 25.87
C ARG A 724 -3.60 -8.01 26.06
N GLY A 725 -2.89 -8.30 24.96
CA GLY A 725 -1.48 -8.70 24.90
C GLY A 725 -0.49 -7.67 25.45
N ARG A 726 -0.94 -6.48 25.83
CA ARG A 726 -0.15 -5.51 26.60
C ARG A 726 0.10 -5.97 28.04
N ALA A 727 -0.79 -6.76 28.62
CA ALA A 727 -0.62 -7.38 29.94
C ALA A 727 -0.31 -8.88 29.83
N GLY A 728 0.28 -9.45 30.90
CA GLY A 728 0.57 -10.88 31.00
C GLY A 728 1.86 -11.34 30.32
N ARG A 729 2.79 -10.43 30.05
CA ARG A 729 4.03 -10.69 29.29
C ARG A 729 5.01 -11.52 30.10
N GLN A 730 5.68 -12.49 29.48
CA GLN A 730 6.64 -13.40 30.15
C GLN A 730 6.09 -14.04 31.44
N GLY A 731 4.78 -14.32 31.47
CA GLY A 731 4.10 -14.92 32.62
C GLY A 731 3.82 -13.97 33.79
N ASP A 732 3.98 -12.65 33.60
CA ASP A 732 3.57 -11.66 34.59
C ASP A 732 2.06 -11.73 34.89
N PRO A 733 1.63 -11.36 36.10
CA PRO A 733 0.21 -11.23 36.41
C PRO A 733 -0.38 -10.02 35.65
N GLY A 734 -1.69 -10.05 35.43
CA GLY A 734 -2.42 -8.96 34.80
C GLY A 734 -3.89 -9.29 34.65
N SER A 735 -4.68 -8.32 34.21
CA SER A 735 -6.11 -8.53 33.94
C SER A 735 -6.54 -7.78 32.68
N SER A 736 -7.54 -8.29 31.97
CA SER A 736 -8.21 -7.55 30.89
C SER A 736 -9.72 -7.54 31.05
N GLN A 737 -10.32 -6.37 30.83
CA GLN A 737 -11.76 -6.14 30.93
C GLN A 737 -12.21 -5.23 29.78
N PHE A 738 -13.25 -5.63 29.06
CA PHE A 738 -13.90 -4.78 28.06
C PHE A 738 -15.25 -4.30 28.55
N TYR A 739 -15.59 -3.06 28.22
CA TYR A 739 -16.84 -2.38 28.50
C TYR A 739 -17.48 -2.07 27.14
N VAL A 740 -18.73 -2.49 26.93
CA VAL A 740 -19.44 -2.37 25.65
C VAL A 740 -20.82 -1.79 25.89
N SER A 741 -21.28 -0.94 24.98
CA SER A 741 -22.64 -0.37 25.01
C SER A 741 -23.41 -0.78 23.76
N LEU A 742 -24.74 -0.90 23.87
CA LEU A 742 -25.60 -1.12 22.70
C LEU A 742 -25.59 0.05 21.70
N GLU A 743 -25.13 1.22 22.14
CA GLU A 743 -24.96 2.43 21.33
C GLU A 743 -23.60 2.48 20.59
N ASP A 744 -22.68 1.56 20.89
CA ASP A 744 -21.37 1.48 20.23
C ASP A 744 -21.52 1.21 18.74
N ASN A 745 -20.56 1.71 17.94
CA ASN A 745 -20.65 1.62 16.47
C ASN A 745 -20.77 0.17 15.97
N LEU A 746 -19.96 -0.74 16.52
CA LEU A 746 -20.03 -2.17 16.22
C LEU A 746 -21.40 -2.78 16.53
N MET A 747 -22.00 -2.39 17.66
CA MET A 747 -23.31 -2.94 18.08
C MET A 747 -24.47 -2.41 17.23
N ARG A 748 -24.37 -1.15 16.77
CA ARG A 748 -25.34 -0.54 15.85
C ARG A 748 -25.44 -1.30 14.53
N LEU A 749 -24.33 -1.82 14.01
CA LEU A 749 -24.29 -2.55 12.75
C LEU A 749 -25.00 -3.92 12.81
N PHE A 750 -25.28 -4.45 14.01
CA PHE A 750 -25.70 -5.84 14.21
C PHE A 750 -26.99 -6.05 15.02
N GLY A 751 -28.03 -5.27 14.71
CA GLY A 751 -29.38 -5.55 15.22
C GLY A 751 -29.52 -5.37 16.73
N SER A 752 -28.89 -4.32 17.27
CA SER A 752 -29.01 -3.88 18.67
C SER A 752 -30.45 -3.84 19.18
N GLU A 753 -31.42 -3.57 18.29
CA GLU A 753 -32.84 -3.52 18.60
C GLU A 753 -33.41 -4.86 19.12
N ARG A 754 -32.93 -6.00 18.62
CA ARG A 754 -33.40 -7.32 19.10
C ARG A 754 -32.85 -7.63 20.50
N ILE A 755 -31.61 -7.22 20.77
CA ILE A 755 -30.96 -7.38 22.07
C ILE A 755 -31.59 -6.42 23.09
N ALA A 756 -31.78 -5.15 22.72
CA ALA A 756 -32.47 -4.15 23.53
C ALA A 756 -33.90 -4.58 23.87
N LYS A 757 -34.70 -5.03 22.88
CA LYS A 757 -36.06 -5.57 23.13
C LYS A 757 -36.06 -6.80 24.03
N MET A 758 -35.02 -7.63 23.98
CA MET A 758 -34.86 -8.76 24.89
C MET A 758 -34.57 -8.27 26.31
N MET A 759 -33.71 -7.25 26.47
CA MET A 759 -33.37 -6.64 27.76
C MET A 759 -34.58 -6.00 28.43
N ASP A 760 -35.34 -5.20 27.68
CA ASP A 760 -36.56 -4.57 28.18
C ASP A 760 -37.59 -5.63 28.61
N ARG A 761 -37.66 -6.77 27.88
CA ARG A 761 -38.57 -7.89 28.20
C ARG A 761 -38.09 -8.74 29.38
N MET A 762 -36.80 -8.75 29.67
CA MET A 762 -36.20 -9.40 30.85
C MET A 762 -36.27 -8.52 32.11
N GLY A 763 -36.76 -7.28 32.00
CA GLY A 763 -36.96 -6.38 33.12
C GLY A 763 -35.66 -5.72 33.64
N HIS A 764 -34.61 -5.69 32.82
CA HIS A 764 -33.36 -5.03 33.17
C HIS A 764 -33.56 -3.53 33.33
N LYS A 765 -33.08 -2.98 34.46
CA LYS A 765 -33.18 -1.55 34.77
C LYS A 765 -31.94 -0.79 34.31
N ASP A 766 -32.10 0.51 34.08
CA ASP A 766 -30.98 1.41 33.80
C ASP A 766 -29.95 1.31 34.95
N GLY A 767 -28.68 1.06 34.61
CA GLY A 767 -27.57 0.78 35.52
C GLY A 767 -27.22 -0.70 35.78
N GLU A 768 -28.00 -1.68 35.29
CA GLU A 768 -27.66 -3.10 35.44
C GLU A 768 -26.66 -3.60 34.39
N VAL A 769 -25.56 -4.20 34.84
CA VAL A 769 -24.52 -4.78 33.96
C VAL A 769 -24.93 -6.17 33.52
N ILE A 770 -24.89 -6.43 32.21
CA ILE A 770 -25.08 -7.78 31.70
C ILE A 770 -23.73 -8.46 31.49
N GLN A 771 -23.53 -9.56 32.20
CA GLN A 771 -22.45 -10.52 31.95
C GLN A 771 -23.08 -11.83 31.50
N HIS A 772 -23.21 -12.03 30.19
CA HIS A 772 -23.72 -13.29 29.67
C HIS A 772 -22.94 -13.73 28.42
N SER A 773 -22.45 -14.98 28.44
CA SER A 773 -21.62 -15.54 27.35
C SER A 773 -22.29 -15.52 25.97
N MET A 774 -23.62 -15.50 25.92
CA MET A 774 -24.39 -15.35 24.67
C MET A 774 -24.16 -13.98 23.99
N ILE A 775 -24.03 -12.91 24.78
CA ILE A 775 -23.84 -11.56 24.24
C ILE A 775 -22.40 -11.41 23.72
N SER A 776 -21.40 -11.84 24.49
CA SER A 776 -20.01 -11.86 24.02
C SER A 776 -19.84 -12.66 22.72
N LYS A 777 -20.49 -13.83 22.60
CA LYS A 777 -20.51 -14.60 21.34
C LYS A 777 -21.22 -13.88 20.18
N SER A 778 -22.19 -13.03 20.48
CA SER A 778 -22.90 -12.25 19.45
C SER A 778 -22.02 -11.10 18.94
N ILE A 779 -21.27 -10.46 19.83
CA ILE A 779 -20.24 -9.47 19.50
C ILE A 779 -19.13 -10.11 18.64
N GLU A 780 -18.63 -11.30 19.03
CA GLU A 780 -17.61 -12.00 18.23
C GLU A 780 -18.10 -12.33 16.80
N ARG A 781 -19.40 -12.65 16.64
CA ARG A 781 -19.98 -12.85 15.30
C ARG A 781 -20.09 -11.55 14.51
N ALA A 782 -20.38 -10.44 15.18
CA ALA A 782 -20.40 -9.12 14.57
C ALA A 782 -19.01 -8.74 14.03
N GLN A 783 -17.97 -8.83 14.88
CA GLN A 783 -16.58 -8.60 14.48
C GLN A 783 -16.20 -9.46 13.27
N LYS A 784 -16.47 -10.77 13.32
CA LYS A 784 -16.15 -11.67 12.22
C LYS A 784 -16.80 -11.25 10.89
N LYS A 785 -18.04 -10.79 10.91
CA LYS A 785 -18.72 -10.34 9.68
C LYS A 785 -18.14 -9.01 9.16
N VAL A 786 -17.72 -8.11 10.05
CA VAL A 786 -17.01 -6.88 9.65
C VAL A 786 -15.65 -7.23 9.03
N GLU A 787 -14.90 -8.15 9.64
CA GLU A 787 -13.65 -8.68 9.10
C GLU A 787 -13.84 -9.32 7.71
N GLU A 788 -14.85 -10.18 7.54
CA GLU A 788 -15.19 -10.78 6.24
C GLU A 788 -15.54 -9.73 5.18
N ASN A 789 -16.24 -8.64 5.56
CA ASN A 789 -16.54 -7.54 4.65
C ASN A 789 -15.27 -6.76 4.24
N ASN A 790 -14.42 -6.42 5.22
CA ASN A 790 -13.15 -5.73 4.98
C ASN A 790 -12.22 -6.58 4.10
N PHE A 791 -12.18 -7.89 4.33
CA PHE A 791 -11.48 -8.84 3.46
C PHE A 791 -12.04 -8.82 2.04
N GLY A 792 -13.37 -8.79 1.86
CA GLY A 792 -14.01 -8.65 0.55
C GLY A 792 -13.58 -7.40 -0.19
N VAL A 793 -13.51 -6.25 0.49
CA VAL A 793 -13.03 -4.98 -0.08
C VAL A 793 -11.57 -5.08 -0.53
N ARG A 794 -10.68 -5.59 0.33
CA ARG A 794 -9.25 -5.78 0.00
C ARG A 794 -9.04 -6.75 -1.14
N LYS A 795 -9.75 -7.87 -1.13
CA LYS A 795 -9.70 -8.87 -2.18
C LYS A 795 -10.11 -8.27 -3.52
N ARG A 796 -11.21 -7.52 -3.56
CA ARG A 796 -11.65 -6.85 -4.78
C ARG A 796 -10.62 -5.84 -5.28
N LEU A 797 -10.05 -5.02 -4.39
CA LEU A 797 -8.98 -4.08 -4.72
C LEU A 797 -7.76 -4.78 -5.35
N LEU A 798 -7.33 -5.91 -4.77
CA LEU A 798 -6.26 -6.74 -5.33
C LEU A 798 -6.63 -7.31 -6.71
N GLU A 799 -7.87 -7.78 -6.91
CA GLU A 799 -8.30 -8.35 -8.19
C GLU A 799 -8.27 -7.33 -9.34
N TYR A 800 -8.57 -6.05 -9.07
CA TYR A 800 -8.38 -4.97 -10.05
C TYR A 800 -6.89 -4.70 -10.30
N ASP A 801 -6.08 -4.61 -9.24
CA ASP A 801 -4.62 -4.37 -9.41
C ASP A 801 -3.90 -5.57 -10.04
N ASP A 802 -4.36 -6.82 -9.88
CA ASP A 802 -3.80 -7.99 -10.55
C ASP A 802 -3.90 -7.89 -12.09
N VAL A 803 -4.91 -7.20 -12.60
CA VAL A 803 -5.03 -6.90 -14.04
C VAL A 803 -3.97 -5.88 -14.43
N MET A 804 -3.87 -4.78 -13.68
CA MET A 804 -2.87 -3.74 -13.91
C MET A 804 -1.44 -4.25 -13.73
N ASN A 805 -1.20 -5.16 -12.79
CA ASN A 805 0.13 -5.71 -12.52
C ASN A 805 0.66 -6.49 -13.71
N LYS A 806 -0.19 -7.27 -14.39
CA LYS A 806 0.22 -7.99 -15.61
C LYS A 806 0.64 -7.04 -16.73
N GLN A 807 -0.08 -5.93 -16.89
CA GLN A 807 0.25 -4.89 -17.87
C GLN A 807 1.56 -4.18 -17.47
N ARG A 808 1.69 -3.86 -16.17
CA ARG A 808 2.87 -3.26 -15.57
C ARG A 808 4.12 -4.12 -15.78
N ASP A 809 4.04 -5.42 -15.58
CA ASP A 809 5.17 -6.35 -15.77
C ASP A 809 5.71 -6.27 -17.20
N VAL A 810 4.83 -6.19 -18.21
CA VAL A 810 5.22 -6.04 -19.61
C VAL A 810 5.87 -4.68 -19.87
N ILE A 811 5.24 -3.59 -19.41
CA ILE A 811 5.73 -2.23 -19.66
C ILE A 811 7.02 -1.95 -18.89
N TYR A 812 7.13 -2.40 -17.64
CA TYR A 812 8.34 -2.21 -16.83
C TYR A 812 9.49 -3.06 -17.37
N LYS A 813 9.22 -4.24 -17.93
CA LYS A 813 10.24 -5.01 -18.67
C LYS A 813 10.73 -4.22 -19.89
N ARG A 814 9.83 -3.70 -20.73
CA ARG A 814 10.19 -2.86 -21.90
C ARG A 814 10.94 -1.59 -21.50
N ARG A 815 10.49 -0.88 -20.46
CA ARG A 815 11.21 0.28 -19.90
C ARG A 815 12.60 -0.11 -19.43
N LYS A 816 12.75 -1.19 -18.68
CA LYS A 816 14.06 -1.66 -18.21
C LYS A 816 14.98 -1.99 -19.39
N ASN A 817 14.47 -2.65 -20.42
CA ASN A 817 15.21 -2.93 -21.64
C ASN A 817 15.67 -1.64 -22.33
N ALA A 818 14.81 -0.63 -22.45
CA ALA A 818 15.16 0.68 -22.97
C ALA A 818 16.14 1.47 -22.05
N LEU A 819 16.03 1.33 -20.74
CA LEU A 819 16.89 2.02 -19.77
C LEU A 819 18.34 1.52 -19.82
N PHE A 820 18.53 0.20 -19.89
CA PHE A 820 19.86 -0.42 -19.93
C PHE A 820 20.40 -0.52 -21.36
N GLY A 821 19.56 -0.86 -22.34
CA GLY A 821 19.91 -1.02 -23.76
C GLY A 821 20.20 -2.47 -24.18
N ASP A 822 20.43 -3.37 -23.22
CA ASP A 822 20.90 -4.74 -23.46
C ASP A 822 19.95 -5.60 -24.34
N HIS A 823 18.64 -5.44 -24.14
CA HIS A 823 17.59 -6.17 -24.87
C HIS A 823 16.82 -5.29 -25.87
N LEU A 824 17.12 -3.99 -25.94
CA LEU A 824 16.31 -3.03 -26.68
C LEU A 824 16.27 -3.36 -28.18
N LYS A 825 17.39 -3.79 -28.77
CA LYS A 825 17.43 -4.15 -30.19
C LYS A 825 16.47 -5.29 -30.55
N TYR A 826 16.33 -6.27 -29.66
CA TYR A 826 15.36 -7.35 -29.84
C TYR A 826 13.93 -6.82 -29.75
N ASP A 827 13.67 -5.95 -28.79
CA ASP A 827 12.37 -5.28 -28.66
C ASP A 827 12.03 -4.46 -29.91
N ILE A 828 12.96 -3.69 -30.47
CA ILE A 828 12.75 -2.93 -31.73
C ILE A 828 12.46 -3.86 -32.91
N VAL A 829 13.22 -4.95 -33.07
CA VAL A 829 12.98 -5.92 -34.15
C VAL A 829 11.58 -6.52 -34.02
N ASN A 830 11.14 -6.88 -32.81
CA ASN A 830 9.78 -7.34 -32.57
C ASN A 830 8.74 -6.24 -32.84
N MET A 831 9.01 -4.98 -32.48
CA MET A 831 8.14 -3.85 -32.80
C MET A 831 7.97 -3.66 -34.32
N ILE A 832 9.04 -3.81 -35.10
CA ILE A 832 8.98 -3.76 -36.57
C ILE A 832 8.12 -4.91 -37.11
N TYR A 833 8.29 -6.12 -36.59
CA TYR A 833 7.48 -7.28 -36.96
C TYR A 833 6.00 -7.08 -36.61
N ASP A 834 5.71 -6.70 -35.38
CA ASP A 834 4.35 -6.46 -34.88
C ASP A 834 3.67 -5.35 -35.68
N THR A 835 4.38 -4.26 -35.99
CA THR A 835 3.86 -3.15 -36.80
C THR A 835 3.57 -3.61 -38.24
N SER A 836 4.46 -4.42 -38.83
CA SER A 836 4.25 -5.03 -40.15
C SER A 836 3.00 -5.92 -40.15
N ALA A 837 2.84 -6.76 -39.12
CA ALA A 837 1.70 -7.66 -38.96
C ALA A 837 0.38 -6.89 -38.79
N ALA A 838 0.39 -5.81 -38.01
CA ALA A 838 -0.77 -4.94 -37.79
C ALA A 838 -1.22 -4.25 -39.09
N ILE A 839 -0.29 -3.63 -39.82
CA ILE A 839 -0.56 -2.95 -41.10
C ILE A 839 -1.13 -3.96 -42.12
N VAL A 840 -0.48 -5.12 -42.27
CA VAL A 840 -0.94 -6.16 -43.21
C VAL A 840 -2.33 -6.68 -42.83
N SER A 841 -2.56 -6.98 -41.55
CA SER A 841 -3.84 -7.54 -41.10
C SER A 841 -4.99 -6.55 -41.26
N GLN A 842 -4.78 -5.28 -40.92
CA GLN A 842 -5.77 -4.22 -41.04
C GLN A 842 -6.13 -3.95 -42.52
N ALA A 843 -5.13 -3.80 -43.38
CA ALA A 843 -5.36 -3.55 -44.81
C ALA A 843 -5.97 -4.76 -45.53
N LYS A 844 -5.63 -5.99 -45.11
CA LYS A 844 -6.25 -7.21 -45.64
C LYS A 844 -7.71 -7.36 -45.23
N ALA A 845 -8.06 -6.93 -44.02
CA ALA A 845 -9.45 -6.94 -43.55
C ALA A 845 -10.32 -5.94 -44.33
N SER A 846 -9.78 -4.76 -44.69
CA SER A 846 -10.49 -3.77 -45.52
C SER A 846 -10.41 -4.06 -47.02
N GLY A 847 -9.45 -4.87 -47.46
CA GLY A 847 -9.20 -5.16 -48.88
C GLY A 847 -8.64 -3.96 -49.66
N ASN A 848 -8.08 -2.96 -48.97
CA ASN A 848 -7.63 -1.71 -49.58
C ASN A 848 -6.10 -1.63 -49.65
N TYR A 849 -5.55 -1.84 -50.86
CA TYR A 849 -4.10 -1.75 -51.10
C TYR A 849 -3.55 -0.33 -50.92
N LYS A 850 -4.36 0.72 -51.17
CA LYS A 850 -3.89 2.10 -50.99
C LYS A 850 -3.68 2.45 -49.53
N ASP A 851 -4.51 1.92 -48.64
CA ASP A 851 -4.33 2.10 -47.19
C ASP A 851 -3.06 1.37 -46.72
N PHE A 852 -2.82 0.16 -47.25
CA PHE A 852 -1.56 -0.57 -47.02
C PHE A 852 -0.34 0.25 -47.44
N GLU A 853 -0.32 0.76 -48.66
CA GLU A 853 0.78 1.58 -49.18
C GLU A 853 0.98 2.85 -48.35
N PHE A 854 -0.10 3.53 -47.99
CA PHE A 854 -0.06 4.72 -47.15
C PHE A 854 0.52 4.43 -45.76
N ASP A 855 0.11 3.34 -45.11
CA ASP A 855 0.62 2.98 -43.78
C ASP A 855 2.09 2.56 -43.82
N ILE A 856 2.54 1.86 -44.87
CA ILE A 856 3.97 1.54 -45.06
C ILE A 856 4.80 2.83 -45.19
N ILE A 857 4.34 3.80 -45.98
CA ILE A 857 5.01 5.11 -46.10
C ILE A 857 4.97 5.86 -44.77
N LYS A 858 3.85 5.84 -44.07
CA LYS A 858 3.67 6.58 -42.82
C LYS A 858 4.59 6.07 -41.71
N TYR A 859 4.67 4.76 -41.50
CA TYR A 859 5.37 4.19 -40.36
C TYR A 859 6.81 3.75 -40.67
N PHE A 860 7.09 3.30 -41.89
CA PHE A 860 8.44 2.86 -42.28
C PHE A 860 9.12 3.83 -43.23
N THR A 861 8.43 4.85 -43.76
CA THR A 861 8.98 5.82 -44.72
C THR A 861 9.66 5.17 -45.94
N MET A 862 9.14 4.01 -46.36
CA MET A 862 9.59 3.25 -47.53
C MET A 862 8.45 3.06 -48.53
N GLU A 863 8.78 2.65 -49.75
CA GLU A 863 7.79 2.23 -50.74
C GLU A 863 7.26 0.82 -50.42
N SER A 864 6.07 0.48 -50.93
CA SER A 864 5.51 -0.85 -50.76
C SER A 864 6.45 -1.92 -51.34
N PRO A 865 6.84 -2.96 -50.57
CA PRO A 865 7.71 -4.03 -51.06
C PRO A 865 6.99 -5.06 -51.94
N VAL A 866 5.67 -4.92 -52.10
CA VAL A 866 4.83 -5.81 -52.91
C VAL A 866 3.92 -4.99 -53.83
N SER A 867 3.56 -5.56 -54.96
CA SER A 867 2.55 -5.01 -55.87
C SER A 867 1.11 -5.27 -55.40
N GLU A 868 0.13 -4.55 -55.95
CA GLU A 868 -1.30 -4.75 -55.64
C GLU A 868 -1.79 -6.20 -55.90
N SER A 869 -1.26 -6.83 -56.95
CA SER A 869 -1.57 -8.23 -57.28
C SER A 869 -0.96 -9.23 -56.28
N GLU A 870 0.25 -8.96 -55.80
CA GLU A 870 0.92 -9.78 -54.79
C GLU A 870 0.29 -9.58 -53.43
N PHE A 871 -0.07 -8.35 -53.08
CA PHE A 871 -0.88 -8.03 -51.92
C PHE A 871 -2.15 -8.88 -51.96
N SER A 872 -2.93 -8.85 -53.03
CA SER A 872 -4.20 -9.58 -53.13
C SER A 872 -4.04 -11.10 -53.01
N SER A 873 -3.02 -11.67 -53.66
CA SER A 873 -2.83 -13.13 -53.75
C SER A 873 -2.10 -13.77 -52.57
N THR A 874 -1.33 -12.99 -51.79
CA THR A 874 -0.51 -13.52 -50.69
C THR A 874 -1.29 -13.60 -49.37
N GLN A 875 -1.05 -14.66 -48.60
CA GLN A 875 -1.61 -14.87 -47.27
C GLN A 875 -0.97 -13.93 -46.23
N ILE A 876 -1.72 -13.54 -45.20
CA ILE A 876 -1.28 -12.59 -44.16
C ILE A 876 0.12 -12.93 -43.58
N PRO A 877 0.44 -14.17 -43.18
CA PRO A 877 1.74 -14.48 -42.58
C PRO A 877 2.91 -14.25 -43.55
N ALA A 878 2.78 -14.74 -44.79
CA ALA A 878 3.84 -14.60 -45.79
C ALA A 878 4.04 -13.13 -46.22
N LEU A 879 2.95 -12.38 -46.32
CA LEU A 879 3.01 -10.95 -46.62
C LEU A 879 3.65 -10.15 -45.47
N THR A 880 3.35 -10.52 -44.22
CA THR A 880 3.97 -9.94 -43.02
C THR A 880 5.49 -10.16 -43.05
N ASP A 881 5.95 -11.38 -43.35
CA ASP A 881 7.38 -11.69 -43.42
C ASP A 881 8.11 -10.90 -44.51
N ILE A 882 7.47 -10.69 -45.67
CA ILE A 882 8.03 -9.86 -46.76
C ILE A 882 8.19 -8.41 -46.31
N VAL A 883 7.14 -7.83 -45.72
CA VAL A 883 7.16 -6.45 -45.22
C VAL A 883 8.20 -6.29 -44.12
N PHE A 884 8.20 -7.19 -43.14
CA PHE A 884 9.16 -7.19 -42.03
C PHE A 884 10.61 -7.23 -42.54
N LYS A 885 10.92 -8.12 -43.48
CA LYS A 885 12.27 -8.25 -44.02
C LYS A 885 12.72 -6.98 -44.74
N ALA A 886 11.86 -6.41 -45.59
CA ALA A 886 12.15 -5.17 -46.30
C ALA A 886 12.33 -3.99 -45.33
N ALA A 887 11.43 -3.86 -44.35
CA ALA A 887 11.49 -2.83 -43.33
C ALA A 887 12.79 -2.94 -42.52
N LYS A 888 13.15 -4.15 -42.04
CA LYS A 888 14.38 -4.36 -41.27
C LYS A 888 15.64 -3.99 -42.07
N GLU A 889 15.71 -4.41 -43.33
CA GLU A 889 16.85 -4.09 -44.21
C GLU A 889 17.00 -2.57 -44.40
N ASP A 890 15.88 -1.84 -44.58
CA ASP A 890 15.89 -0.38 -44.67
C ASP A 890 16.31 0.29 -43.35
N TYR A 891 15.84 -0.24 -42.21
CA TYR A 891 16.21 0.25 -40.88
C TYR A 891 17.72 0.18 -40.65
N ASP A 892 18.32 -0.99 -40.89
CA ASP A 892 19.75 -1.21 -40.73
C ASP A 892 20.56 -0.28 -41.66
N LEU A 893 20.08 -0.04 -42.88
CA LEU A 893 20.70 0.89 -43.82
C LEU A 893 20.67 2.34 -43.29
N ARG A 894 19.53 2.80 -42.79
CA ARG A 894 19.36 4.16 -42.24
C ARG A 894 20.23 4.42 -41.03
N LEU A 895 20.31 3.46 -40.10
CA LEU A 895 21.18 3.58 -38.93
C LEU A 895 22.65 3.73 -39.34
N ASN A 896 23.10 3.02 -40.37
CA ASN A 896 24.47 3.15 -40.88
C ASN A 896 24.70 4.52 -41.54
N LEU A 897 23.75 5.02 -42.34
CA LEU A 897 23.83 6.36 -42.92
C LEU A 897 23.86 7.47 -41.86
N LEU A 898 23.10 7.32 -40.78
CA LEU A 898 23.11 8.22 -39.63
C LEU A 898 24.49 8.26 -38.96
N LYS A 899 25.12 7.10 -38.73
CA LYS A 899 26.49 7.02 -38.18
C LYS A 899 27.51 7.71 -39.08
N GLU A 900 27.46 7.44 -40.39
CA GLU A 900 28.38 8.04 -41.36
C GLU A 900 28.26 9.57 -41.41
N LYS A 901 27.04 10.12 -41.28
CA LYS A 901 26.81 11.57 -41.24
C LYS A 901 27.20 12.19 -39.90
N ALA A 902 26.96 11.51 -38.79
CA ALA A 902 27.23 12.02 -37.45
C ALA A 902 28.73 11.96 -37.09
N PHE A 903 29.45 10.92 -37.52
CA PHE A 903 30.83 10.67 -37.09
C PHE A 903 31.82 11.81 -37.37
N PRO A 904 31.83 12.46 -38.55
CA PRO A 904 32.72 13.61 -38.80
C PRO A 904 32.49 14.78 -37.83
N ILE A 905 31.24 14.97 -37.38
CA ILE A 905 30.88 16.01 -36.41
C ILE A 905 31.40 15.63 -35.03
N ILE A 906 31.16 14.39 -34.60
CA ILE A 906 31.63 13.87 -33.30
C ILE A 906 33.15 13.84 -33.22
N GLU A 907 33.83 13.38 -34.27
CA GLU A 907 35.29 13.37 -34.38
C GLU A 907 35.87 14.77 -34.25
N ASN A 908 35.32 15.74 -34.97
CA ASN A 908 35.76 17.13 -34.89
C ASN A 908 35.61 17.70 -33.47
N VAL A 909 34.44 17.48 -32.83
CA VAL A 909 34.18 17.96 -31.47
C VAL A 909 35.10 17.28 -30.45
N PHE A 910 35.34 15.97 -30.56
CA PHE A 910 36.23 15.24 -29.65
C PHE A 910 37.69 15.67 -29.80
N LEU A 911 38.20 15.77 -31.04
CA LEU A 911 39.59 16.13 -31.29
C LEU A 911 39.93 17.58 -30.91
N ASN A 912 38.99 18.52 -31.11
CA ASN A 912 39.23 19.94 -30.85
C ASN A 912 38.75 20.42 -29.48
N GLN A 913 37.76 19.77 -28.87
CA GLN A 913 37.09 20.23 -27.65
C GLN A 913 36.87 19.11 -26.61
N GLY A 914 37.38 17.89 -26.83
CA GLY A 914 37.11 16.72 -25.97
C GLY A 914 37.65 16.82 -24.53
N SER A 915 38.55 17.76 -24.24
CA SER A 915 38.98 18.05 -22.87
C SER A 915 38.00 18.94 -22.08
N MET A 916 37.06 19.60 -22.77
CA MET A 916 36.09 20.52 -22.16
C MET A 916 34.74 19.85 -21.83
N PHE A 917 34.34 18.81 -22.57
CA PHE A 917 33.01 18.21 -22.43
C PHE A 917 33.06 16.68 -22.42
N LYS A 918 32.47 16.06 -21.39
CA LYS A 918 32.27 14.59 -21.32
C LYS A 918 30.95 14.16 -21.96
N MET A 919 29.88 14.90 -21.68
CA MET A 919 28.54 14.63 -22.22
C MET A 919 28.20 15.71 -23.25
N ILE A 920 27.63 15.30 -24.39
CA ILE A 920 27.14 16.21 -25.42
C ILE A 920 25.65 15.99 -25.66
N GLN A 921 24.98 17.05 -26.13
CA GLN A 921 23.57 17.02 -26.49
C GLN A 921 23.44 16.99 -28.01
N VAL A 922 22.77 15.97 -28.54
CA VAL A 922 22.52 15.78 -29.97
C VAL A 922 21.01 15.83 -30.21
N PRO A 923 20.50 16.83 -30.95
CA PRO A 923 19.09 16.89 -31.30
C PRO A 923 18.79 15.95 -32.47
N PHE A 924 17.75 15.14 -32.32
CA PHE A 924 17.13 14.33 -33.36
C PHE A 924 15.70 14.84 -33.61
N THR A 925 15.22 14.76 -34.85
CA THR A 925 13.89 15.23 -35.21
C THR A 925 13.29 14.35 -36.29
N ASP A 926 11.99 14.05 -36.17
CA ASP A 926 11.17 13.43 -37.21
C ASP A 926 10.50 14.47 -38.14
N GLY A 927 10.85 15.75 -37.95
CA GLY A 927 10.25 16.90 -38.64
C GLY A 927 9.10 17.58 -37.88
N THR A 928 8.54 16.92 -36.87
CA THR A 928 7.45 17.44 -36.01
C THR A 928 7.87 17.56 -34.55
N LYS A 929 8.50 16.52 -34.00
CA LYS A 929 9.01 16.42 -32.63
C LYS A 929 10.53 16.42 -32.68
N THR A 930 11.15 17.31 -31.91
CA THR A 930 12.61 17.34 -31.72
C THR A 930 12.93 16.83 -30.32
N MET A 931 13.80 15.82 -30.24
CA MET A 931 14.28 15.24 -28.98
C MET A 931 15.79 15.43 -28.86
N THR A 932 16.22 15.91 -27.70
CA THR A 932 17.65 16.12 -27.42
C THR A 932 18.18 14.95 -26.61
N ILE A 933 19.16 14.25 -27.15
CA ILE A 933 19.76 13.07 -26.54
C ILE A 933 21.11 13.41 -25.95
N VAL A 934 21.34 12.96 -24.72
CA VAL A 934 22.62 13.15 -24.03
C VAL A 934 23.46 11.89 -24.21
N THR A 935 24.65 12.01 -24.80
CA THR A 935 25.57 10.89 -25.02
C THR A 935 26.98 11.21 -24.51
N ASP A 936 27.76 10.18 -24.16
CA ASP A 936 29.17 10.32 -23.79
C ASP A 936 30.02 10.51 -25.06
N LEU A 937 30.67 11.66 -25.17
CA LEU A 937 31.43 12.07 -26.36
C LEU A 937 32.57 11.10 -26.68
N LYS A 938 33.25 10.59 -25.64
CA LYS A 938 34.39 9.68 -25.82
C LYS A 938 33.90 8.33 -26.33
N GLN A 939 32.84 7.78 -25.73
CA GLN A 939 32.26 6.53 -26.23
C GLN A 939 31.77 6.68 -27.67
N ALA A 940 31.06 7.77 -27.99
CA ALA A 940 30.58 8.03 -29.34
C ALA A 940 31.73 8.11 -30.36
N TYR A 941 32.89 8.67 -29.98
CA TYR A 941 34.07 8.66 -30.83
C TYR A 941 34.69 7.26 -30.97
N ASP A 942 34.99 6.60 -29.84
CA ASP A 942 35.68 5.31 -29.79
C ASP A 942 34.89 4.21 -30.52
N THR A 943 33.55 4.28 -30.50
CA THR A 943 32.66 3.31 -31.17
C THR A 943 32.15 3.77 -32.53
N LYS A 944 32.71 4.84 -33.12
CA LYS A 944 32.24 5.40 -34.41
C LYS A 944 30.72 5.65 -34.47
N CYS A 945 30.20 6.29 -33.44
CA CYS A 945 28.78 6.62 -33.23
C CYS A 945 27.83 5.44 -32.91
N ASP A 946 28.32 4.21 -32.76
CA ASP A 946 27.44 3.10 -32.31
C ASP A 946 26.75 3.40 -30.97
N SER A 947 27.48 3.94 -29.98
CA SER A 947 26.89 4.33 -28.70
C SER A 947 25.86 5.45 -28.83
N LEU A 948 26.08 6.41 -29.73
CA LEU A 948 25.12 7.49 -30.00
C LEU A 948 23.81 6.94 -30.57
N ILE A 949 23.87 5.95 -31.46
CA ILE A 949 22.66 5.29 -32.00
C ILE A 949 21.93 4.51 -30.91
N THR A 950 22.66 3.78 -30.06
CA THR A 950 22.05 3.09 -28.92
C THR A 950 21.42 4.08 -27.95
N ASP A 951 22.06 5.20 -27.63
CA ASP A 951 21.45 6.25 -26.80
C ASP A 951 20.22 6.87 -27.47
N PHE A 952 20.23 7.03 -28.80
CA PHE A 952 19.07 7.45 -29.57
C PHE A 952 17.89 6.48 -29.42
N GLU A 953 18.09 5.21 -29.75
CA GLU A 953 17.08 4.15 -29.60
C GLU A 953 16.52 4.13 -28.17
N LYS A 954 17.40 4.14 -27.15
CA LYS A 954 17.02 4.08 -25.73
C LYS A 954 16.12 5.24 -25.31
N ASN A 955 16.53 6.48 -25.58
CA ASN A 955 15.81 7.66 -25.11
C ASN A 955 14.46 7.83 -25.82
N ILE A 956 14.40 7.55 -27.12
CA ILE A 956 13.16 7.61 -27.90
C ILE A 956 12.17 6.55 -27.40
N SER A 957 12.60 5.29 -27.32
CA SER A 957 11.73 4.22 -26.84
C SER A 957 11.24 4.49 -25.42
N LEU A 958 12.13 4.93 -24.51
CA LEU A 958 11.76 5.22 -23.12
C LEU A 958 10.72 6.34 -23.02
N SER A 959 10.91 7.43 -23.77
CA SER A 959 10.00 8.58 -23.74
C SER A 959 8.61 8.25 -24.29
N ILE A 960 8.55 7.53 -25.42
CA ILE A 960 7.28 7.15 -26.06
C ILE A 960 6.52 6.13 -25.20
N ILE A 961 7.22 5.16 -24.60
CA ILE A 961 6.62 4.23 -23.63
C ILE A 961 6.01 5.00 -22.46
N ASP A 962 6.72 5.99 -21.90
CA ASP A 962 6.21 6.77 -20.76
C ASP A 962 4.99 7.62 -21.06
N GLU A 963 4.98 8.29 -22.21
CA GLU A 963 3.87 9.16 -22.61
C GLU A 963 2.58 8.34 -22.78
N ASN A 964 2.67 7.23 -23.52
CA ASN A 964 1.54 6.34 -23.76
C ASN A 964 1.13 5.58 -22.50
N TRP A 965 2.08 5.12 -21.68
CA TRP A 965 1.77 4.43 -20.42
C TRP A 965 1.04 5.35 -19.43
N LYS A 966 1.47 6.61 -19.30
CA LYS A 966 0.75 7.60 -18.47
C LYS A 966 -0.69 7.78 -18.95
N THR A 967 -0.88 7.95 -20.25
CA THR A 967 -2.22 8.10 -20.86
C THR A 967 -3.09 6.88 -20.56
N HIS A 968 -2.57 5.68 -20.77
CA HIS A 968 -3.24 4.42 -20.44
C HIS A 968 -3.61 4.32 -18.95
N LEU A 969 -2.74 4.75 -18.03
CA LEU A 969 -3.09 4.76 -16.60
C LEU A 969 -4.31 5.64 -16.29
N ARG A 970 -4.51 6.76 -17.01
CA ARG A 970 -5.71 7.60 -16.87
C ARG A 970 -6.94 6.89 -17.39
N GLU A 971 -6.87 6.31 -18.59
CA GLU A 971 -7.97 5.54 -19.18
C GLU A 971 -8.37 4.35 -18.30
N MET A 972 -7.40 3.71 -17.65
CA MET A 972 -7.63 2.62 -16.71
C MET A 972 -8.32 3.07 -15.41
N ASP A 973 -8.01 4.25 -14.91
CA ASP A 973 -8.71 4.85 -13.76
C ASP A 973 -10.17 5.20 -14.12
N ASP A 974 -10.41 5.73 -15.32
CA ASP A 974 -11.75 6.03 -15.83
C ASP A 974 -12.57 4.76 -16.07
N LEU A 975 -11.98 3.73 -16.69
CA LEU A 975 -12.60 2.42 -16.91
C LEU A 975 -12.98 1.73 -15.59
N ARG A 976 -12.15 1.86 -14.56
CA ARG A 976 -12.45 1.28 -13.24
C ARG A 976 -13.73 1.88 -12.64
N ARG A 977 -14.01 3.15 -12.91
CA ARG A 977 -15.21 3.85 -12.45
C ARG A 977 -16.42 3.49 -13.30
N SER A 978 -16.30 3.61 -14.62
CA SER A 978 -17.40 3.33 -15.55
C SER A 978 -17.88 1.88 -15.45
N SER A 979 -16.96 0.92 -15.24
CA SER A 979 -17.30 -0.49 -15.05
C SER A 979 -18.20 -0.76 -13.84
N GLN A 980 -18.25 0.10 -12.82
CA GLN A 980 -19.20 -0.05 -11.71
C GLN A 980 -20.66 0.11 -12.17
N GLY A 981 -20.91 0.83 -13.27
CA GLY A 981 -22.24 0.94 -13.87
C GLY A 981 -22.78 -0.40 -14.39
N ALA A 982 -21.92 -1.38 -14.66
CA ALA A 982 -22.34 -2.71 -15.12
C ALA A 982 -23.19 -3.47 -14.08
N VAL A 983 -23.17 -3.06 -12.81
CA VAL A 983 -24.04 -3.61 -11.76
C VAL A 983 -25.52 -3.43 -12.10
N TYR A 984 -25.89 -2.33 -12.77
CA TYR A 984 -27.26 -2.08 -13.22
C TYR A 984 -27.74 -3.06 -14.30
N GLU A 985 -26.80 -3.64 -15.06
CA GLU A 985 -27.07 -4.67 -16.08
C GLU A 985 -26.99 -6.11 -15.54
N GLN A 986 -26.85 -6.29 -14.21
CA GLN A 986 -26.64 -7.60 -13.57
C GLN A 986 -25.39 -8.37 -14.06
N LYS A 987 -24.37 -7.65 -14.55
CA LYS A 987 -23.06 -8.22 -14.91
C LYS A 987 -22.04 -7.96 -13.80
N ASP A 988 -20.99 -8.78 -13.74
CA ASP A 988 -19.87 -8.55 -12.81
C ASP A 988 -18.95 -7.43 -13.35
N PRO A 989 -18.83 -6.29 -12.65
CA PRO A 989 -17.94 -5.18 -13.05
C PRO A 989 -16.49 -5.60 -13.30
N LEU A 990 -15.98 -6.60 -12.55
CA LEU A 990 -14.60 -7.04 -12.70
C LEU A 990 -14.36 -7.76 -14.03
N VAL A 991 -15.37 -8.48 -14.54
CA VAL A 991 -15.29 -9.17 -15.82
C VAL A 991 -15.26 -8.16 -16.96
N ILE A 992 -16.14 -7.16 -16.92
CA ILE A 992 -16.15 -6.06 -17.89
C ILE A 992 -14.81 -5.31 -17.86
N TYR A 993 -14.35 -4.95 -16.66
CA TYR A 993 -13.04 -4.30 -16.50
C TYR A 993 -11.91 -5.13 -17.12
N LYS A 994 -11.86 -6.45 -16.88
CA LYS A 994 -10.82 -7.33 -17.45
C LYS A 994 -10.85 -7.38 -18.98
N GLN A 995 -12.03 -7.36 -19.59
CA GLN A 995 -12.17 -7.41 -21.05
C GLN A 995 -11.74 -6.08 -21.67
N GLU A 996 -12.34 -4.97 -21.23
CA GLU A 996 -12.05 -3.64 -21.76
C GLU A 996 -10.59 -3.23 -21.51
N SER A 997 -10.05 -3.51 -20.33
CA SER A 997 -8.65 -3.21 -20.00
C SER A 997 -7.65 -3.95 -20.89
N PHE A 998 -7.99 -5.16 -21.35
CA PHE A 998 -7.15 -5.91 -22.27
C PHE A 998 -7.15 -5.28 -23.66
N PHE A 999 -8.30 -4.80 -24.14
CA PHE A 999 -8.40 -4.08 -25.40
C PHE A 999 -7.62 -2.76 -25.36
N LEU A 1000 -7.86 -1.92 -24.36
CA LEU A 1000 -7.12 -0.66 -24.17
C LEU A 1000 -5.60 -0.90 -24.10
N PHE A 1001 -5.17 -1.93 -23.37
CA PHE A 1001 -3.75 -2.25 -23.28
C PHE A 1001 -3.17 -2.72 -24.61
N SER A 1002 -3.90 -3.54 -25.37
CA SER A 1002 -3.46 -4.02 -26.69
C SER A 1002 -3.33 -2.86 -27.68
N GLU A 1003 -4.30 -1.96 -27.69
CA GLU A 1003 -4.29 -0.75 -28.52
C GLU A 1003 -3.12 0.18 -28.14
N MET A 1004 -2.88 0.39 -26.84
CA MET A 1004 -1.75 1.16 -26.37
C MET A 1004 -0.41 0.54 -26.79
N VAL A 1005 -0.24 -0.79 -26.65
CA VAL A 1005 0.99 -1.48 -27.08
C VAL A 1005 1.20 -1.34 -28.59
N GLU A 1006 0.16 -1.50 -29.39
CA GLU A 1006 0.23 -1.31 -30.84
C GLU A 1006 0.60 0.14 -31.21
N LYS A 1007 -0.01 1.12 -30.53
CA LYS A 1007 0.31 2.54 -30.70
C LYS A 1007 1.76 2.84 -30.33
N VAL A 1008 2.25 2.33 -29.20
CA VAL A 1008 3.66 2.47 -28.78
C VAL A 1008 4.60 1.88 -29.83
N ASN A 1009 4.31 0.68 -30.33
CA ASN A 1009 5.14 0.05 -31.37
C ASN A 1009 5.19 0.94 -32.63
N LYS A 1010 4.01 1.40 -33.11
CA LYS A 1010 3.89 2.27 -34.29
C LYS A 1010 4.62 3.61 -34.12
N GLU A 1011 4.48 4.27 -32.98
CA GLU A 1011 5.12 5.57 -32.70
C GLU A 1011 6.64 5.43 -32.58
N ILE A 1012 7.13 4.38 -31.89
CA ILE A 1012 8.58 4.12 -31.80
C ILE A 1012 9.14 3.85 -33.19
N VAL A 1013 8.54 2.92 -33.94
CA VAL A 1013 8.99 2.58 -35.30
C VAL A 1013 8.97 3.83 -36.18
N SER A 1014 7.88 4.58 -36.20
CA SER A 1014 7.75 5.79 -37.02
C SER A 1014 8.79 6.87 -36.71
N PHE A 1015 9.21 7.00 -35.45
CA PHE A 1015 10.22 7.99 -35.07
C PHE A 1015 11.65 7.53 -35.41
N LEU A 1016 11.89 6.21 -35.36
CA LEU A 1016 13.21 5.64 -35.59
C LEU A 1016 13.60 5.57 -37.08
N TYR A 1017 12.63 5.57 -38.01
CA TYR A 1017 12.84 5.62 -39.47
C TYR A 1017 12.93 7.06 -39.97
#